data_AF-A0A8H4RQE2-F1
#
_entry.id   AF-A0A8H4RQE2-F1
#
_cell.length_a   1.000
_cell.length_b   1.000
_cell.length_c   1.000
_cell.angle_alpha   90.00
_cell.angle_beta   90.00
_cell.angle_gamma   90.00
#
_symmetry.space_group_name_H-M   'P 1'
#
loop_
_entity.id
_entity.type
_entity.pdbx_description
1 polymer ?
#
loop_
_entity_poly.entity_id
_entity_poly.type
_entity_poly.pdbx_seq_one_letter_code
_entity_poly.pdbx_strand_id
1 'polypeptide(L)'
;MADSREPQYDPYIPSGNAPAAGGAGAAQGQQGNQRTAALQAQIDDTVGVMRENINKVSQRGERLDSLQDKTDNLAVSAQGFRRGANRVRKQMWWKDMKMRMCLIVGIIILLVIIIVPAGFSSGAWSGEHTLAAHHQPIQPAIGRNDSTSRFWRDANIWRGPRPNSTKPSIESSSHNLPTFVEMLALRSTAGSFARRARTAARRIPSTSIRTIPKATTSLALTYSREYAAPPTDNFSTRSTVVQLLSNIGSKREVQQYLSHFTSVSSQQFAVIKVGGAIITEHLESLTSALAFLNHVGLFPVVVHGAGPQLNKLLEDAGVEPQFEEGIRVTDGKTLAVARKLFLEENLKLVEKLEEMGVRARPITSGVFGADYLDKDKYDLVGRINKVNKDPIEAAINAGCLPILTSMAETPEGQVLNVNADVAAGELARALQPLKIVYLSEKGGLFNADTNEKISAINLDEEYEHIMSQWWCRYGTRLKIKEIKDLLEGLPRTTSVAIIHPADLQKELFTDSGAGTLIRRGNKLATATSLSQFEDLQKLTDVLVRDRESLDARATVDRYVDGLKSREFKAYFDEPMDALAIVLPPSSTTSLANLATFTITKSGWLTNVADNVFASIKKDHSKLVWTVKEDDENLTWFFDKAEGSLSKDGEVMFWYGIGNGDEVKELITEFTRYGRSMLGDANLEARLHRAAKEASSGLGASVKPHSPQAQQARGFSTIARRPVSKTVRRNTPQPLPTSLRGYATSTNPNPPFGNKNSSNTQPAKVALIGARGYTGQALISLLNSHPHMDLRHVSSRELAGQKLKGYEKREITYENLSPEDVRRMEEKGEIDCWVMALPNGVCKPFVDAVEEGKGPQNSVIVDLSADFRFDNKWTYGLPELVTRSDIAKATRISNPGCYATAAQLGIAPLVPFLGGQPTVFGVSGYSGAGTKPSPKNDVENLANNIIPYSLTDHIHEREISSQLGVDVAFIPHVAMWFQGIHHTISIPLKDAMTSRDIRQIYQERYAGERLVKVSGEPPSVKAISGKHGVEIGGFGVHSSGKRVVVCATIDNLLKGAATQCLQNMNLSLGFAEYEGIPLE
;
A
#
# COMPACT_ATOMS: atom_id res chain seq x y z
N MET A 1 -44.05 49.00 -26.75
CA MET A 1 -44.37 48.12 -27.92
C MET A 1 -43.12 47.33 -28.27
N ALA A 2 -43.27 46.19 -28.96
CA ALA A 2 -42.20 45.44 -29.63
C ALA A 2 -41.03 44.93 -28.75
N ASP A 3 -41.29 43.76 -28.16
CA ASP A 3 -40.39 42.59 -28.02
C ASP A 3 -39.03 42.59 -28.75
N SER A 4 -37.98 42.14 -28.03
CA SER A 4 -36.80 41.46 -28.59
C SER A 4 -36.12 40.61 -27.52
N ARG A 5 -36.01 39.29 -27.72
CA ARG A 5 -35.38 38.34 -26.77
C ARG A 5 -33.92 38.08 -27.13
N GLU A 6 -33.05 37.99 -26.13
CA GLU A 6 -31.69 37.46 -26.31
C GLU A 6 -31.69 35.91 -26.32
N PRO A 7 -30.76 35.26 -27.06
CA PRO A 7 -30.72 33.80 -27.17
C PRO A 7 -30.01 33.14 -25.97
N GLN A 8 -30.52 31.96 -25.59
CA GLN A 8 -30.00 31.15 -24.50
C GLN A 8 -28.84 30.25 -24.97
N TYR A 9 -27.78 30.15 -24.17
CA TYR A 9 -26.59 29.32 -24.46
C TYR A 9 -26.82 27.85 -24.06
N ASP A 10 -26.58 26.92 -24.98
CA ASP A 10 -26.64 25.46 -24.79
C ASP A 10 -25.22 24.87 -24.90
N PRO A 11 -24.71 24.17 -23.86
CA PRO A 11 -23.34 23.66 -23.83
C PRO A 11 -23.10 22.34 -24.59
N TYR A 12 -24.10 21.72 -25.24
CA TYR A 12 -23.98 20.34 -25.74
C TYR A 12 -23.73 20.15 -27.25
N ILE A 13 -23.32 21.17 -28.01
CA ILE A 13 -23.08 21.06 -29.47
C ILE A 13 -21.60 21.36 -29.85
N PRO A 14 -20.80 20.35 -30.24
CA PRO A 14 -19.48 20.56 -30.84
C PRO A 14 -19.60 20.92 -32.33
N SER A 15 -19.26 22.16 -32.70
CA SER A 15 -19.22 22.63 -34.10
C SER A 15 -17.79 22.87 -34.59
N GLY A 16 -17.53 22.53 -35.86
CA GLY A 16 -16.17 22.40 -36.41
C GLY A 16 -15.65 23.57 -37.26
N ASN A 17 -14.44 23.40 -37.79
CA ASN A 17 -13.66 24.41 -38.50
C ASN A 17 -14.36 25.08 -39.70
N ALA A 18 -14.30 26.42 -39.74
CA ALA A 18 -14.31 27.24 -40.97
C ALA A 18 -13.42 28.48 -40.77
N PRO A 19 -12.84 29.10 -41.83
CA PRO A 19 -11.65 29.95 -41.69
C PRO A 19 -11.92 31.46 -41.63
N ALA A 20 -10.98 32.20 -41.04
CA ALA A 20 -10.81 33.65 -41.16
C ALA A 20 -9.35 33.99 -41.53
N ALA A 21 -9.10 35.14 -42.16
CA ALA A 21 -7.82 35.44 -42.81
C ALA A 21 -7.26 36.83 -42.47
N GLY A 22 -5.92 36.94 -42.44
CA GLY A 22 -5.18 38.20 -42.61
C GLY A 22 -4.83 38.96 -41.31
N GLY A 23 -3.54 38.94 -40.93
CA GLY A 23 -2.98 39.77 -39.86
C GLY A 23 -1.58 39.33 -39.48
N ALA A 24 -0.54 40.09 -39.83
CA ALA A 24 0.85 39.66 -39.65
C ALA A 24 1.37 39.93 -38.22
N GLY A 25 1.91 38.90 -37.55
CA GLY A 25 2.47 39.06 -36.19
C GLY A 25 2.99 37.80 -35.49
N ALA A 26 3.23 36.69 -36.21
CA ALA A 26 3.53 35.39 -35.59
C ALA A 26 4.89 34.81 -36.05
N ALA A 27 5.87 34.78 -35.13
CA ALA A 27 7.15 34.09 -35.32
C ALA A 27 7.78 33.52 -34.03
N GLN A 28 7.37 33.98 -32.83
CA GLN A 28 7.99 33.55 -31.55
C GLN A 28 7.00 33.03 -30.49
N GLY A 29 5.69 33.24 -30.63
CA GLY A 29 4.69 32.80 -29.62
C GLY A 29 4.32 31.31 -29.65
N GLN A 30 4.63 30.60 -30.73
CA GLN A 30 3.96 29.32 -31.03
C GLN A 30 4.56 28.10 -30.31
N GLN A 31 5.88 28.09 -30.01
CA GLN A 31 6.54 26.97 -29.32
C GLN A 31 6.22 26.89 -27.82
N GLY A 32 5.88 28.02 -27.18
CA GLY A 32 5.49 28.05 -25.77
C GLY A 32 4.18 27.31 -25.53
N ASN A 33 3.13 27.71 -26.25
CA ASN A 33 1.79 27.11 -26.13
C ASN A 33 1.75 25.62 -26.51
N GLN A 34 2.57 25.17 -27.46
CA GLN A 34 2.64 23.74 -27.80
C GLN A 34 3.25 22.90 -26.67
N ARG A 35 4.26 23.44 -25.94
CA ARG A 35 4.85 22.74 -24.79
C ARG A 35 3.93 22.70 -23.58
N THR A 36 3.22 23.79 -23.26
CA THR A 36 2.25 23.79 -22.16
C THR A 36 1.04 22.91 -22.47
N ALA A 37 0.52 22.93 -23.70
CA ALA A 37 -0.56 22.03 -24.11
C ALA A 37 -0.16 20.55 -24.09
N ALA A 38 1.06 20.21 -24.54
CA ALA A 38 1.58 18.84 -24.46
C ALA A 38 1.81 18.39 -23.01
N LEU A 39 2.30 19.27 -22.13
CA LEU A 39 2.48 18.96 -20.71
C LEU A 39 1.13 18.76 -20.00
N GLN A 40 0.13 19.60 -20.30
CA GLN A 40 -1.23 19.44 -19.77
C GLN A 40 -1.84 18.11 -20.25
N ALA A 41 -1.71 17.78 -21.54
CA ALA A 41 -2.18 16.50 -22.06
C ALA A 41 -1.49 15.29 -21.39
N GLN A 42 -0.19 15.37 -21.07
CA GLN A 42 0.50 14.32 -20.29
C GLN A 42 0.02 14.24 -18.84
N ILE A 43 -0.32 15.37 -18.21
CA ILE A 43 -0.90 15.38 -16.86
C ILE A 43 -2.30 14.75 -16.89
N ASP A 44 -3.14 15.14 -17.84
CA ASP A 44 -4.52 14.63 -17.97
C ASP A 44 -4.54 13.13 -18.31
N ASP A 45 -3.60 12.65 -19.15
CA ASP A 45 -3.40 11.23 -19.46
C ASP A 45 -2.87 10.44 -18.25
N THR A 46 -1.92 11.01 -17.49
CA THR A 46 -1.43 10.41 -16.23
C THR A 46 -2.54 10.32 -15.19
N VAL A 47 -3.39 11.35 -15.07
CA VAL A 47 -4.58 11.35 -14.21
C VAL A 47 -5.60 10.31 -14.70
N GLY A 48 -5.79 10.16 -16.01
CA GLY A 48 -6.60 9.10 -16.62
C GLY A 48 -6.11 7.69 -16.24
N VAL A 49 -4.80 7.44 -16.38
CA VAL A 49 -4.15 6.18 -16.00
C VAL A 49 -4.25 5.92 -14.48
N MET A 50 -4.10 6.96 -13.64
CA MET A 50 -4.37 6.82 -12.20
C MET A 50 -5.84 6.47 -11.93
N ARG A 51 -6.80 7.13 -12.58
CA ARG A 51 -8.25 6.87 -12.44
C ARG A 51 -8.57 5.43 -12.80
N GLU A 52 -8.01 4.93 -13.90
CA GLU A 52 -8.21 3.55 -14.35
C GLU A 52 -7.54 2.53 -13.42
N ASN A 53 -6.30 2.81 -12.95
CA ASN A 53 -5.59 1.94 -12.03
C ASN A 53 -6.25 1.87 -10.65
N ILE A 54 -6.72 2.98 -10.08
CA ILE A 54 -7.38 2.98 -8.77
C ILE A 54 -8.78 2.34 -8.88
N ASN A 55 -9.49 2.48 -10.01
CA ASN A 55 -10.69 1.69 -10.29
C ASN A 55 -10.40 0.18 -10.36
N LYS A 56 -9.31 -0.23 -11.04
CA LYS A 56 -8.83 -1.62 -11.07
C LYS A 56 -8.39 -2.11 -9.67
N VAL A 57 -7.90 -1.23 -8.80
CA VAL A 57 -7.62 -1.54 -7.38
C VAL A 57 -8.92 -1.69 -6.58
N SER A 58 -9.94 -0.87 -6.79
CA SER A 58 -11.24 -1.02 -6.11
C SER A 58 -11.91 -2.36 -6.48
N GLN A 59 -11.87 -2.76 -7.75
CA GLN A 59 -12.31 -4.08 -8.23
C GLN A 59 -11.44 -5.25 -7.74
N ARG A 60 -10.20 -4.99 -7.30
CA ARG A 60 -9.35 -5.99 -6.63
C ARG A 60 -9.65 -6.07 -5.12
N GLY A 61 -9.94 -4.94 -4.48
CA GLY A 61 -10.46 -4.85 -3.10
C GLY A 61 -11.74 -5.65 -2.94
N GLU A 62 -12.68 -5.50 -3.87
CA GLU A 62 -13.93 -6.28 -3.97
C GLU A 62 -13.75 -7.82 -4.00
N ARG A 63 -12.57 -8.30 -4.43
CA ARG A 63 -12.18 -9.73 -4.35
C ARG A 63 -11.33 -10.09 -3.14
N LEU A 64 -10.66 -9.11 -2.53
CA LEU A 64 -9.87 -9.29 -1.31
C LEU A 64 -10.77 -9.27 -0.08
N ASP A 65 -11.71 -8.34 0.03
CA ASP A 65 -12.72 -8.28 1.08
C ASP A 65 -13.51 -9.60 1.13
N SER A 66 -13.96 -10.11 -0.03
CA SER A 66 -14.63 -11.41 -0.16
C SER A 66 -13.86 -12.61 0.42
N LEU A 67 -12.52 -12.52 0.50
CA LEU A 67 -11.63 -13.54 1.09
C LEU A 67 -11.20 -13.18 2.52
N GLN A 68 -11.05 -11.90 2.82
CA GLN A 68 -10.69 -11.39 4.13
C GLN A 68 -11.88 -11.49 5.08
N ASP A 69 -13.10 -11.11 4.70
CA ASP A 69 -14.34 -11.40 5.43
C ASP A 69 -14.46 -12.88 5.76
N LYS A 70 -14.09 -13.80 4.85
CA LYS A 70 -14.15 -15.25 5.11
C LYS A 70 -13.05 -15.73 6.06
N THR A 71 -11.94 -15.01 6.15
CA THR A 71 -10.82 -15.28 7.07
C THR A 71 -11.06 -14.65 8.45
N ASP A 72 -11.56 -13.42 8.50
CA ASP A 72 -11.95 -12.70 9.70
C ASP A 72 -13.22 -13.28 10.31
N ASN A 73 -14.16 -13.82 9.52
CA ASN A 73 -15.25 -14.65 10.07
C ASN A 73 -14.73 -15.92 10.77
N LEU A 74 -13.69 -16.56 10.24
CA LEU A 74 -13.02 -17.67 10.93
C LEU A 74 -12.27 -17.19 12.18
N ALA A 75 -11.60 -16.04 12.14
CA ALA A 75 -10.87 -15.48 13.28
C ALA A 75 -11.81 -14.97 14.39
N VAL A 76 -12.91 -14.30 14.05
CA VAL A 76 -13.97 -13.86 14.96
C VAL A 76 -14.73 -15.06 15.53
N SER A 77 -15.03 -16.08 14.72
CA SER A 77 -15.57 -17.36 15.23
C SER A 77 -14.62 -18.03 16.22
N ALA A 78 -13.31 -18.07 15.92
CA ALA A 78 -12.30 -18.61 16.82
C ALA A 78 -12.13 -17.77 18.10
N GLN A 79 -12.19 -16.44 18.01
CA GLN A 79 -12.18 -15.56 19.19
C GLN A 79 -13.46 -15.68 20.01
N GLY A 80 -14.63 -15.79 19.39
CA GLY A 80 -15.91 -16.04 20.03
C GLY A 80 -15.92 -17.37 20.77
N PHE A 81 -15.45 -18.44 20.11
CA PHE A 81 -15.24 -19.75 20.72
C PHE A 81 -14.26 -19.69 21.90
N ARG A 82 -13.14 -18.95 21.76
CA ARG A 82 -12.15 -18.74 22.84
C ARG A 82 -12.72 -17.93 24.03
N ARG A 83 -13.54 -16.91 23.78
CA ARG A 83 -14.25 -16.13 24.82
C ARG A 83 -15.32 -16.99 25.50
N GLY A 84 -16.11 -17.75 24.74
CA GLY A 84 -17.11 -18.69 25.23
C GLY A 84 -16.51 -19.80 26.09
N ALA A 85 -15.47 -20.48 25.60
CA ALA A 85 -14.73 -21.49 26.34
C ALA A 85 -14.15 -20.96 27.65
N ASN A 86 -13.62 -19.73 27.67
CA ASN A 86 -13.16 -19.10 28.91
C ASN A 86 -14.31 -18.74 29.88
N ARG A 87 -15.49 -18.36 29.37
CA ARG A 87 -16.69 -18.13 30.20
C ARG A 87 -17.18 -19.44 30.84
N VAL A 88 -17.27 -20.52 30.06
CA VAL A 88 -17.63 -21.86 30.54
C VAL A 88 -16.58 -22.38 31.53
N ARG A 89 -15.28 -22.23 31.24
CA ARG A 89 -14.18 -22.63 32.14
C ARG A 89 -14.25 -21.90 33.49
N LYS A 90 -14.57 -20.59 33.51
CA LYS A 90 -14.84 -19.86 34.77
C LYS A 90 -16.07 -20.40 35.50
N GLN A 91 -17.18 -20.69 34.81
CA GLN A 91 -18.39 -21.25 35.44
C GLN A 91 -18.15 -22.67 36.01
N MET A 92 -17.41 -23.52 35.30
CA MET A 92 -17.04 -24.86 35.78
C MET A 92 -16.10 -24.78 36.99
N TRP A 93 -15.11 -23.89 36.96
CA TRP A 93 -14.22 -23.64 38.11
C TRP A 93 -14.99 -23.15 39.35
N TRP A 94 -15.96 -22.23 39.17
CA TRP A 94 -16.84 -21.80 40.27
C TRP A 94 -17.77 -22.92 40.78
N LYS A 95 -18.23 -23.84 39.94
CA LYS A 95 -18.97 -25.04 40.38
C LYS A 95 -18.07 -26.00 41.18
N ASP A 96 -16.87 -26.28 40.69
CA ASP A 96 -15.91 -27.17 41.35
C ASP A 96 -15.44 -26.60 42.70
N MET A 97 -15.16 -25.29 42.76
CA MET A 97 -14.84 -24.60 44.02
C MET A 97 -15.98 -24.66 45.04
N LYS A 98 -17.25 -24.53 44.59
CA LYS A 98 -18.43 -24.72 45.47
C LYS A 98 -18.55 -26.17 45.97
N MET A 99 -18.35 -27.17 45.11
CA MET A 99 -18.35 -28.58 45.52
C MET A 99 -17.25 -28.89 46.55
N ARG A 100 -16.03 -28.36 46.35
CA ARG A 100 -14.93 -28.49 47.32
C ARG A 100 -15.26 -27.84 48.67
N MET A 101 -15.88 -26.66 48.67
CA MET A 101 -16.35 -25.99 49.89
C MET A 101 -17.39 -26.86 50.64
N CYS A 102 -18.38 -27.42 49.94
CA CYS A 102 -19.37 -28.30 50.53
C CYS A 102 -18.75 -29.59 51.12
N LEU A 103 -17.75 -30.17 50.46
CA LEU A 103 -17.00 -31.32 50.99
C LEU A 103 -16.22 -30.95 52.26
N ILE A 104 -15.53 -29.80 52.29
CA ILE A 104 -14.80 -29.33 53.47
C ILE A 104 -15.75 -29.11 54.65
N VAL A 105 -16.90 -28.45 54.43
CA VAL A 105 -17.94 -28.27 55.46
C VAL A 105 -18.48 -29.61 55.95
N GLY A 106 -18.73 -30.56 55.06
CA GLY A 106 -19.16 -31.92 55.42
C GLY A 106 -18.13 -32.66 56.29
N ILE A 107 -16.84 -32.55 55.97
CA ILE A 107 -15.75 -33.13 56.77
C ILE A 107 -15.65 -32.47 58.15
N ILE A 108 -15.81 -31.15 58.25
CA ILE A 108 -15.82 -30.43 59.53
C ILE A 108 -17.01 -30.88 60.39
N ILE A 109 -18.20 -31.01 59.81
CA ILE A 109 -19.39 -31.53 60.53
C ILE A 109 -19.16 -32.97 61.00
N LEU A 110 -18.58 -33.83 60.16
CA LEU A 110 -18.23 -35.21 60.52
C LEU A 110 -17.24 -35.25 61.70
N LEU A 111 -16.19 -34.42 61.67
CA LEU A 111 -15.21 -34.31 62.75
C LEU A 111 -15.85 -33.83 64.06
N VAL A 112 -16.75 -32.84 64.01
CA VAL A 112 -17.50 -32.39 65.21
C VAL A 112 -18.38 -33.52 65.76
N ILE A 113 -19.07 -34.28 64.91
CA ILE A 113 -19.89 -35.44 65.32
C ILE A 113 -19.05 -36.57 65.94
N ILE A 114 -17.78 -36.73 65.53
CA ILE A 114 -16.86 -37.74 66.10
C ILE A 114 -16.21 -37.26 67.40
N ILE A 115 -15.82 -35.99 67.48
CA ILE A 115 -15.04 -35.44 68.61
C ILE A 115 -15.93 -35.11 69.82
N VAL A 116 -17.14 -34.58 69.61
CA VAL A 116 -18.02 -34.15 70.72
C VAL A 116 -18.42 -35.32 71.64
N PRO A 117 -18.78 -36.53 71.16
CA PRO A 117 -19.03 -37.68 72.03
C PRO A 117 -17.77 -38.17 72.75
N ALA A 118 -16.59 -38.06 72.13
CA ALA A 118 -15.33 -38.52 72.71
C ALA A 118 -14.83 -37.64 73.87
N GLY A 119 -15.26 -36.38 73.95
CA GLY A 119 -14.84 -35.43 74.98
C GLY A 119 -15.51 -35.59 76.36
N PHE A 120 -16.49 -36.50 76.50
CA PHE A 120 -17.34 -36.61 77.70
C PHE A 120 -17.07 -37.85 78.57
N SER A 121 -15.85 -38.40 78.56
CA SER A 121 -15.49 -39.53 79.44
C SER A 121 -14.04 -39.50 79.93
N SER A 122 -13.89 -39.41 81.26
CA SER A 122 -12.65 -39.46 82.06
C SER A 122 -11.62 -38.32 81.83
N GLY A 123 -10.91 -37.84 82.87
CA GLY A 123 -11.11 -38.14 84.29
C GLY A 123 -9.87 -37.98 85.18
N ALA A 124 -9.48 -36.74 85.49
CA ALA A 124 -8.64 -36.29 86.63
C ALA A 124 -7.25 -36.93 86.88
N TRP A 125 -6.23 -36.07 87.04
CA TRP A 125 -5.14 -36.04 88.05
C TRP A 125 -4.12 -34.98 87.57
N SER A 126 -4.00 -33.77 88.14
CA SER A 126 -3.56 -33.34 89.48
C SER A 126 -2.04 -33.09 89.58
N GLY A 127 -1.63 -31.86 89.89
CA GLY A 127 -0.23 -31.49 90.19
C GLY A 127 0.12 -30.04 89.83
N GLU A 128 0.43 -29.21 90.82
CA GLU A 128 0.95 -27.83 90.67
C GLU A 128 2.48 -27.86 90.43
N HIS A 129 3.11 -26.92 89.73
CA HIS A 129 3.56 -25.64 90.31
C HIS A 129 4.13 -24.65 89.27
N THR A 130 4.75 -23.56 89.74
CA THR A 130 4.90 -22.27 89.05
C THR A 130 6.35 -21.88 88.70
N LEU A 131 6.45 -20.96 87.72
CA LEU A 131 7.49 -19.92 87.53
C LEU A 131 8.90 -20.27 87.01
N ALA A 132 9.25 -19.52 85.96
CA ALA A 132 10.52 -18.78 85.76
C ALA A 132 11.85 -19.50 85.38
N ALA A 133 12.28 -19.16 84.16
CA ALA A 133 13.57 -18.52 83.84
C ALA A 133 14.89 -19.34 83.67
N HIS A 134 15.46 -19.15 82.46
CA HIS A 134 16.87 -18.88 82.14
C HIS A 134 17.93 -19.99 81.91
N HIS A 135 18.68 -19.76 80.80
CA HIS A 135 20.05 -20.16 80.45
C HIS A 135 20.38 -21.52 79.76
N GLN A 136 21.58 -21.50 79.16
CA GLN A 136 22.22 -22.43 78.20
C GLN A 136 23.20 -23.39 78.98
N PRO A 137 24.15 -24.19 78.38
CA PRO A 137 24.58 -24.32 76.97
C PRO A 137 25.03 -25.74 76.44
N ILE A 138 25.38 -25.80 75.14
CA ILE A 138 26.54 -26.49 74.45
C ILE A 138 27.33 -27.55 75.28
N GLN A 139 27.73 -28.78 74.84
CA GLN A 139 27.79 -29.57 73.58
C GLN A 139 28.19 -31.07 73.94
N PRO A 140 28.83 -31.95 73.11
CA PRO A 140 28.53 -32.48 71.75
C PRO A 140 28.69 -34.05 71.60
N ALA A 141 28.21 -34.64 70.49
CA ALA A 141 28.72 -35.85 69.78
C ALA A 141 27.82 -36.13 68.54
N ILE A 142 28.24 -36.38 67.29
CA ILE A 142 29.16 -37.38 66.68
C ILE A 142 28.60 -38.83 66.70
N GLY A 143 28.23 -39.34 65.51
CA GLY A 143 27.90 -40.75 65.27
C GLY A 143 27.41 -41.01 63.82
N ARG A 144 27.96 -42.02 63.13
CA ARG A 144 27.59 -42.42 61.76
C ARG A 144 26.72 -43.68 61.78
N ASN A 145 25.88 -43.88 60.74
CA ASN A 145 26.10 -44.98 59.79
C ASN A 145 25.28 -44.87 58.50
N ASP A 146 25.78 -45.55 57.46
CA ASP A 146 25.30 -45.55 56.07
C ASP A 146 25.82 -46.83 55.37
N SER A 147 25.04 -47.53 54.53
CA SER A 147 25.46 -48.66 53.64
C SER A 147 24.28 -49.46 53.02
N THR A 148 24.36 -50.10 51.83
CA THR A 148 25.19 -49.90 50.60
C THR A 148 24.67 -50.72 49.39
N SER A 149 25.21 -50.41 48.19
CA SER A 149 25.26 -51.19 46.92
C SER A 149 24.24 -50.78 45.83
N ARG A 150 24.60 -50.66 44.53
CA ARG A 150 25.83 -50.94 43.72
C ARG A 150 26.10 -49.70 42.81
N PHE A 151 27.29 -49.12 42.62
CA PHE A 151 28.49 -49.54 41.83
C PHE A 151 28.23 -49.91 40.35
N TRP A 152 29.04 -49.48 39.35
CA TRP A 152 30.35 -48.76 39.34
C TRP A 152 30.64 -48.04 37.99
N ARG A 153 31.44 -46.94 38.04
CA ARG A 153 32.27 -46.28 36.98
C ARG A 153 31.54 -45.47 35.89
N ASP A 154 32.03 -44.37 35.31
CA ASP A 154 33.13 -43.37 35.50
C ASP A 154 32.91 -42.26 34.41
N ALA A 155 33.55 -41.08 34.25
CA ALA A 155 34.32 -40.07 35.02
C ALA A 155 34.69 -38.92 34.00
N ASN A 156 35.02 -37.64 34.25
CA ASN A 156 34.92 -36.63 35.33
C ASN A 156 35.40 -35.24 34.72
N ILE A 157 35.53 -34.14 35.50
CA ILE A 157 36.33 -32.89 35.25
C ILE A 157 35.71 -31.83 34.28
N TRP A 158 35.56 -30.51 34.56
CA TRP A 158 35.76 -29.68 35.79
C TRP A 158 35.00 -28.29 35.77
N ARG A 159 34.67 -27.77 36.97
CA ARG A 159 34.50 -26.35 37.47
C ARG A 159 33.58 -25.29 36.79
N GLY A 160 32.90 -24.51 37.66
CA GLY A 160 32.36 -23.14 37.43
C GLY A 160 33.18 -22.07 38.20
N PRO A 161 32.63 -20.95 38.76
CA PRO A 161 31.22 -20.61 39.06
C PRO A 161 30.78 -19.13 38.74
N ARG A 162 29.63 -18.67 39.30
CA ARG A 162 29.14 -17.25 39.37
C ARG A 162 29.42 -16.63 40.76
N PRO A 163 29.16 -15.32 41.06
CA PRO A 163 27.84 -14.87 41.57
C PRO A 163 27.47 -13.37 41.30
N ASN A 164 26.73 -12.69 42.20
CA ASN A 164 25.91 -11.47 42.00
C ASN A 164 26.24 -10.27 42.95
N SER A 165 26.05 -9.03 42.44
CA SER A 165 25.43 -7.83 43.08
C SER A 165 26.00 -7.07 44.32
N THR A 166 25.72 -5.75 44.33
CA THR A 166 25.60 -4.73 45.44
C THR A 166 26.71 -3.67 45.67
N LYS A 167 26.31 -2.55 46.33
CA LYS A 167 26.97 -1.23 46.60
C LYS A 167 27.77 -1.26 47.95
N PRO A 168 28.43 -0.19 48.54
CA PRO A 168 28.25 1.28 48.35
C PRO A 168 29.46 2.28 48.60
N SER A 169 29.15 3.59 48.43
CA SER A 169 29.53 4.81 49.24
C SER A 169 30.98 5.33 49.48
N ILE A 170 31.15 6.67 49.27
CA ILE A 170 31.88 7.67 50.11
C ILE A 170 33.45 7.56 50.09
N GLU A 171 34.33 8.59 50.18
CA GLU A 171 34.30 10.01 50.63
C GLU A 171 35.18 10.99 49.78
N SER A 172 35.56 12.16 50.30
CA SER A 172 36.21 13.32 49.63
C SER A 172 37.59 13.72 50.16
N SER A 173 38.43 14.43 49.37
CA SER A 173 39.33 15.53 49.82
C SER A 173 40.08 16.21 48.64
N SER A 174 40.90 17.24 48.91
CA SER A 174 41.32 18.32 47.98
C SER A 174 42.83 18.61 47.96
N HIS A 175 43.37 19.27 46.90
CA HIS A 175 44.26 20.45 47.02
C HIS A 175 44.71 21.14 45.70
N ASN A 176 44.60 22.48 45.70
CA ASN A 176 45.48 23.57 45.20
C ASN A 176 46.24 23.51 43.84
N LEU A 177 45.80 24.38 42.90
CA LEU A 177 46.45 25.63 42.39
C LEU A 177 48.00 25.76 42.24
N PRO A 178 48.49 26.44 41.17
CA PRO A 178 48.68 27.92 41.24
C PRO A 178 48.17 28.75 40.04
N THR A 179 48.29 30.10 40.12
CA THR A 179 47.68 31.12 39.25
C THR A 179 48.65 32.21 38.75
N PHE A 180 48.38 32.78 37.56
CA PHE A 180 48.60 34.17 37.10
C PHE A 180 47.74 34.35 35.82
N VAL A 181 46.79 35.30 35.60
CA VAL A 181 46.69 36.77 35.86
C VAL A 181 47.54 37.56 34.84
N GLU A 182 47.05 38.50 34.01
CA GLU A 182 45.99 39.52 34.20
C GLU A 182 45.31 40.05 32.87
N MET A 183 44.02 40.45 32.92
CA MET A 183 43.26 41.60 32.29
C MET A 183 43.57 42.18 30.86
N LEU A 184 42.69 42.94 30.14
CA LEU A 184 41.27 43.39 30.29
C LEU A 184 40.59 43.75 28.93
N ALA A 185 39.24 43.77 28.95
CA ALA A 185 38.30 44.73 28.30
C ALA A 185 38.12 44.83 26.76
N LEU A 186 36.83 44.92 26.38
CA LEU A 186 36.35 45.53 25.12
C LEU A 186 36.06 47.03 25.30
N ARG A 187 36.12 47.81 24.21
CA ARG A 187 35.06 48.78 23.80
C ARG A 187 35.29 49.34 22.40
N SER A 188 34.41 50.23 21.94
CA SER A 188 34.01 50.35 20.54
C SER A 188 33.92 51.78 19.97
N THR A 189 33.97 51.87 18.64
CA THR A 189 33.32 52.89 17.76
C THR A 189 33.75 54.38 17.78
N ALA A 190 34.28 54.80 16.62
CA ALA A 190 33.77 55.87 15.74
C ALA A 190 34.36 57.32 15.75
N GLY A 191 34.69 57.78 14.53
CA GLY A 191 34.75 59.19 14.07
C GLY A 191 36.12 59.88 14.13
N SER A 192 36.41 60.95 13.34
CA SER A 192 35.89 61.40 12.03
C SER A 192 36.74 62.56 11.46
N PHE A 193 36.75 62.77 10.14
CA PHE A 193 37.44 63.89 9.40
C PHE A 193 39.00 63.89 9.52
N ALA A 194 39.82 64.46 8.61
CA ALA A 194 39.63 65.64 7.76
C ALA A 194 40.37 65.62 6.39
N ARG A 195 40.35 66.76 5.67
CA ARG A 195 40.66 66.96 4.24
C ARG A 195 42.12 67.33 3.89
N ARG A 196 42.38 67.32 2.56
CA ARG A 196 43.38 68.08 1.76
C ARG A 196 44.82 67.53 1.71
N ALA A 197 45.65 67.84 0.70
CA ALA A 197 45.47 68.06 -0.75
C ALA A 197 46.81 68.59 -1.34
N ARG A 198 47.27 68.10 -2.51
CA ARG A 198 48.27 68.81 -3.33
C ARG A 198 47.99 68.69 -4.83
N THR A 199 48.23 69.79 -5.53
CA THR A 199 48.23 69.98 -6.99
C THR A 199 49.65 69.70 -7.56
N ALA A 200 49.99 69.79 -8.85
CA ALA A 200 49.33 70.45 -9.99
C ALA A 200 49.82 69.92 -11.36
N ALA A 201 48.95 70.00 -12.39
CA ALA A 201 49.21 70.42 -13.79
C ALA A 201 50.32 69.70 -14.63
N ARG A 202 50.47 69.83 -15.97
CA ARG A 202 49.81 70.68 -17.00
C ARG A 202 50.12 70.12 -18.42
N ARG A 203 49.15 70.05 -19.35
CA ARG A 203 49.24 70.47 -20.79
C ARG A 203 48.11 69.89 -21.68
N ILE A 204 47.56 70.78 -22.51
CA ILE A 204 46.53 70.67 -23.58
C ILE A 204 46.87 71.86 -24.52
N PRO A 205 46.95 71.77 -25.88
CA PRO A 205 45.73 71.89 -26.73
C PRO A 205 45.74 71.34 -28.18
N SER A 206 44.56 70.98 -28.69
CA SER A 206 44.00 71.48 -29.97
C SER A 206 42.58 70.94 -30.26
N THR A 207 41.59 71.84 -30.19
CA THR A 207 40.52 72.11 -31.18
C THR A 207 40.21 71.06 -32.28
N SER A 208 38.94 70.77 -32.65
CA SER A 208 37.75 71.64 -32.61
C SER A 208 36.38 70.90 -32.67
N ILE A 209 35.34 71.46 -32.02
CA ILE A 209 33.92 71.69 -32.45
C ILE A 209 33.29 70.68 -33.47
N ARG A 210 32.10 70.05 -33.29
CA ARG A 210 30.91 70.29 -32.43
C ARG A 210 30.02 69.01 -32.24
N THR A 211 28.86 69.19 -31.59
CA THR A 211 27.59 68.39 -31.67
C THR A 211 27.48 67.01 -31.00
N ILE A 212 27.16 67.04 -29.70
CA ILE A 212 26.12 66.25 -28.98
C ILE A 212 25.75 64.86 -29.54
N PRO A 213 26.23 63.75 -28.94
CA PRO A 213 25.58 62.44 -29.03
C PRO A 213 24.39 62.34 -28.04
N LYS A 214 23.33 61.61 -28.41
CA LYS A 214 22.24 61.23 -27.49
C LYS A 214 22.72 60.15 -26.50
N ALA A 215 22.09 60.08 -25.34
CA ALA A 215 22.49 59.16 -24.27
C ALA A 215 22.39 57.67 -24.70
N THR A 216 23.53 56.99 -24.72
CA THR A 216 23.59 55.53 -24.73
C THR A 216 23.29 55.01 -23.32
N THR A 217 22.15 54.35 -23.14
CA THR A 217 21.84 53.60 -21.92
C THR A 217 22.90 52.51 -21.69
N SER A 218 23.31 52.34 -20.44
CA SER A 218 24.24 51.29 -20.04
C SER A 218 23.63 49.91 -20.26
N LEU A 219 24.32 49.04 -21.03
CA LEU A 219 24.03 47.62 -21.06
C LEU A 219 24.25 47.03 -19.65
N ALA A 220 23.15 46.65 -19.00
CA ALA A 220 23.22 45.90 -17.75
C ALA A 220 23.71 44.48 -18.04
N LEU A 221 24.68 43.99 -17.26
CA LEU A 221 25.16 42.62 -17.33
C LEU A 221 24.09 41.68 -16.76
N THR A 222 23.23 41.16 -17.63
CA THR A 222 22.21 40.16 -17.26
C THR A 222 22.87 38.82 -16.94
N TYR A 223 23.17 38.60 -15.65
CA TYR A 223 23.63 37.33 -15.12
C TYR A 223 22.52 36.28 -15.22
N SER A 224 22.44 35.61 -16.37
CA SER A 224 21.52 34.50 -16.59
C SER A 224 22.05 33.28 -15.83
N ARG A 225 21.61 33.10 -14.57
CA ARG A 225 21.73 31.80 -13.89
C ARG A 225 20.73 30.84 -14.51
N GLU A 226 21.22 29.90 -15.30
CA GLU A 226 20.45 28.71 -15.65
C GLU A 226 20.22 27.90 -14.37
N TYR A 227 19.01 27.97 -13.82
CA TYR A 227 18.55 26.97 -12.85
C TYR A 227 18.30 25.67 -13.61
N ALA A 228 19.31 24.80 -13.63
CA ALA A 228 19.13 23.43 -14.06
C ALA A 228 18.03 22.78 -13.20
N ALA A 229 16.97 22.29 -13.82
CA ALA A 229 15.96 21.51 -13.12
C ALA A 229 16.63 20.24 -12.55
N PRO A 230 16.39 19.87 -11.27
CA PRO A 230 16.86 18.59 -10.77
C PRO A 230 16.19 17.45 -11.56
N PRO A 231 16.89 16.31 -11.76
CA PRO A 231 16.27 15.14 -12.36
C PRO A 231 15.07 14.70 -11.51
N THR A 232 13.91 14.48 -12.12
CA THR A 232 12.70 14.03 -11.43
C THR A 232 12.91 12.62 -10.88
N ASP A 233 13.12 12.51 -9.57
CA ASP A 233 13.51 11.26 -8.95
C ASP A 233 12.30 10.34 -8.72
N ASN A 234 12.20 9.28 -9.53
CA ASN A 234 11.12 8.28 -9.51
C ASN A 234 11.01 7.52 -8.17
N PHE A 235 11.94 7.71 -7.23
CA PHE A 235 11.79 7.23 -5.85
C PHE A 235 10.57 7.84 -5.14
N SER A 236 10.24 9.12 -5.37
CA SER A 236 9.17 9.82 -4.66
C SER A 236 7.78 9.23 -4.90
N THR A 237 7.46 8.86 -6.15
CA THR A 237 6.17 8.25 -6.48
C THR A 237 5.98 6.90 -5.77
N ARG A 238 7.05 6.12 -5.56
CA ARG A 238 6.95 4.80 -4.94
C ARG A 238 6.74 4.87 -3.43
N SER A 239 7.45 5.76 -2.71
CA SER A 239 7.19 5.99 -1.29
C SER A 239 5.76 6.51 -1.09
N THR A 240 5.32 7.42 -1.96
CA THR A 240 3.96 7.96 -1.97
C THR A 240 2.90 6.86 -2.16
N VAL A 241 3.03 5.98 -3.17
CA VAL A 241 2.08 4.86 -3.35
C VAL A 241 2.10 3.86 -2.18
N VAL A 242 3.26 3.59 -1.58
CA VAL A 242 3.34 2.73 -0.38
C VAL A 242 2.65 3.37 0.83
N GLN A 243 2.84 4.68 1.03
CA GLN A 243 2.25 5.44 2.14
C GLN A 243 0.73 5.65 1.95
N LEU A 244 0.27 5.69 0.70
CA LEU A 244 -1.15 5.67 0.33
C LEU A 244 -1.77 4.33 0.75
N LEU A 245 -1.16 3.22 0.33
CA LEU A 245 -1.64 1.87 0.63
C LEU A 245 -1.52 1.50 2.12
N SER A 246 -0.57 2.05 2.89
CA SER A 246 -0.46 1.79 4.33
C SER A 246 -1.51 2.50 5.17
N ASN A 247 -2.16 3.53 4.63
CA ASN A 247 -3.18 4.33 5.32
C ASN A 247 -4.62 3.90 5.01
N ILE A 248 -4.81 2.96 4.07
CA ILE A 248 -6.11 2.42 3.66
C ILE A 248 -6.33 1.07 4.34
N GLY A 249 -7.38 0.95 5.14
CA GLY A 249 -7.78 -0.29 5.82
C GLY A 249 -9.00 -0.99 5.19
N SER A 250 -9.72 -0.36 4.25
CA SER A 250 -10.95 -0.89 3.67
C SER A 250 -11.28 -0.36 2.26
N LYS A 251 -12.10 -1.10 1.49
CA LYS A 251 -12.65 -0.67 0.20
C LYS A 251 -13.46 0.64 0.28
N ARG A 252 -14.15 0.88 1.41
CA ARG A 252 -14.85 2.15 1.71
C ARG A 252 -13.87 3.34 1.65
N GLU A 253 -12.72 3.20 2.30
CA GLU A 253 -11.66 4.24 2.32
C GLU A 253 -11.02 4.41 0.92
N VAL A 254 -10.85 3.33 0.12
CA VAL A 254 -10.46 3.44 -1.31
C VAL A 254 -11.47 4.26 -2.13
N GLN A 255 -12.77 4.03 -1.91
CA GLN A 255 -13.83 4.73 -2.64
C GLN A 255 -13.97 6.20 -2.19
N GLN A 256 -13.78 6.50 -0.89
CA GLN A 256 -13.68 7.89 -0.41
C GLN A 256 -12.49 8.61 -1.05
N TYR A 257 -11.31 7.99 -1.04
CA TYR A 257 -10.11 8.48 -1.71
C TYR A 257 -10.42 8.83 -3.18
N LEU A 258 -10.91 7.86 -3.96
CA LEU A 258 -11.34 8.05 -5.35
C LEU A 258 -12.28 9.26 -5.54
N SER A 259 -13.29 9.41 -4.69
CA SER A 259 -14.27 10.49 -4.84
C SER A 259 -13.63 11.89 -4.69
N HIS A 260 -12.71 12.07 -3.74
CA HIS A 260 -12.02 13.34 -3.53
C HIS A 260 -11.04 13.68 -4.66
N PHE A 261 -10.40 12.68 -5.27
CA PHE A 261 -9.52 12.89 -6.44
C PHE A 261 -10.25 13.18 -7.74
N THR A 262 -11.52 12.81 -7.87
CA THR A 262 -12.22 12.79 -9.16
C THR A 262 -13.32 13.84 -9.30
N SER A 263 -13.62 14.60 -8.24
CA SER A 263 -14.79 15.48 -8.15
C SER A 263 -14.49 16.96 -7.83
N VAL A 264 -13.24 17.34 -7.55
CA VAL A 264 -12.92 18.61 -6.88
C VAL A 264 -11.86 19.39 -7.65
N SER A 265 -12.00 20.72 -7.73
CA SER A 265 -10.89 21.56 -8.19
C SER A 265 -9.76 21.54 -7.15
N SER A 266 -8.50 21.54 -7.58
CA SER A 266 -7.33 21.40 -6.69
C SER A 266 -7.26 22.47 -5.59
N GLN A 267 -7.85 23.63 -5.83
CA GLN A 267 -7.95 24.78 -4.91
C GLN A 267 -8.98 24.58 -3.78
N GLN A 268 -9.97 23.69 -3.97
CA GLN A 268 -11.07 23.43 -3.03
C GLN A 268 -10.86 22.13 -2.22
N PHE A 269 -9.67 21.52 -2.28
CA PHE A 269 -9.40 20.28 -1.55
C PHE A 269 -9.40 20.49 -0.02
N ALA A 270 -8.43 21.23 0.50
CA ALA A 270 -8.29 21.44 1.95
C ALA A 270 -7.65 22.77 2.34
N VAL A 271 -8.09 23.33 3.46
CA VAL A 271 -7.40 24.40 4.20
C VAL A 271 -6.81 23.81 5.48
N ILE A 272 -5.50 23.95 5.69
CA ILE A 272 -4.78 23.36 6.83
C ILE A 272 -4.20 24.48 7.71
N LYS A 273 -4.72 24.61 8.93
CA LYS A 273 -4.20 25.49 9.97
C LYS A 273 -3.11 24.77 10.76
N VAL A 274 -1.91 25.32 10.74
CA VAL A 274 -0.74 24.85 11.50
C VAL A 274 -0.55 25.73 12.73
N GLY A 275 -0.57 25.13 13.92
CA GLY A 275 -0.18 25.81 15.16
C GLY A 275 1.34 25.94 15.27
N GLY A 276 1.86 27.04 15.83
CA GLY A 276 3.29 27.32 15.82
C GLY A 276 4.16 26.24 16.44
N ALA A 277 3.73 25.64 17.55
CA ALA A 277 4.47 24.54 18.19
C ALA A 277 4.72 23.36 17.23
N ILE A 278 3.80 23.08 16.30
CA ILE A 278 3.96 22.04 15.26
C ILE A 278 5.21 22.28 14.38
N ILE A 279 5.55 23.54 14.07
CA ILE A 279 6.71 23.91 13.24
C ILE A 279 8.02 23.86 14.04
N THR A 280 7.95 23.79 15.37
CA THR A 280 9.12 23.57 16.25
C THR A 280 9.30 22.09 16.62
N GLU A 281 8.23 21.38 16.96
CA GLU A 281 8.31 20.05 17.61
C GLU A 281 7.95 18.89 16.67
N HIS A 282 7.20 19.16 15.59
CA HIS A 282 6.65 18.12 14.70
C HIS A 282 6.88 18.42 13.20
N LEU A 283 7.88 19.24 12.88
CA LEU A 283 8.13 19.74 11.52
C LEU A 283 8.35 18.61 10.50
N GLU A 284 9.08 17.55 10.85
CA GLU A 284 9.31 16.40 9.96
C GLU A 284 8.03 15.62 9.68
N SER A 285 7.16 15.45 10.69
CA SER A 285 5.85 14.80 10.51
C SER A 285 4.91 15.66 9.63
N LEU A 286 4.90 16.98 9.87
CA LEU A 286 4.14 17.93 9.06
C LEU A 286 4.59 17.93 7.59
N THR A 287 5.90 18.05 7.35
CA THR A 287 6.46 18.16 5.99
C THR A 287 6.34 16.85 5.23
N SER A 288 6.56 15.70 5.88
CA SER A 288 6.26 14.37 5.31
C SER A 288 4.79 14.22 4.91
N ALA A 289 3.87 14.66 5.78
CA ALA A 289 2.44 14.57 5.50
C ALA A 289 1.97 15.50 4.37
N LEU A 290 2.50 16.73 4.29
CA LEU A 290 2.25 17.67 3.20
C LEU A 290 2.92 17.23 1.89
N ALA A 291 4.12 16.65 1.94
CA ALA A 291 4.84 16.16 0.78
C ALA A 291 4.08 15.05 0.07
N PHE A 292 3.59 14.07 0.84
CA PHE A 292 2.69 13.04 0.35
C PHE A 292 1.49 13.62 -0.42
N LEU A 293 0.81 14.63 0.14
CA LEU A 293 -0.34 15.27 -0.51
C LEU A 293 0.05 15.92 -1.84
N ASN A 294 1.19 16.60 -1.91
CA ASN A 294 1.68 17.16 -3.17
C ASN A 294 2.04 16.09 -4.20
N HIS A 295 2.69 15.00 -3.79
CA HIS A 295 3.12 13.91 -4.67
C HIS A 295 1.96 13.10 -5.27
N VAL A 296 0.79 13.06 -4.60
CA VAL A 296 -0.44 12.51 -5.19
C VAL A 296 -1.20 13.50 -6.07
N GLY A 297 -0.79 14.79 -6.11
CA GLY A 297 -1.42 15.83 -6.92
C GLY A 297 -2.46 16.69 -6.19
N LEU A 298 -2.47 16.68 -4.85
CA LEU A 298 -3.34 17.53 -4.04
C LEU A 298 -2.59 18.76 -3.51
N PHE A 299 -3.29 19.90 -3.46
CA PHE A 299 -2.69 21.20 -3.14
C PHE A 299 -3.40 21.85 -1.95
N PRO A 300 -3.23 21.30 -0.72
CA PRO A 300 -3.77 21.93 0.48
C PRO A 300 -3.23 23.35 0.66
N VAL A 301 -4.10 24.29 1.03
CA VAL A 301 -3.71 25.66 1.36
C VAL A 301 -3.32 25.70 2.83
N VAL A 302 -2.05 25.93 3.11
CA VAL A 302 -1.48 25.89 4.47
C VAL A 302 -1.43 27.30 5.03
N VAL A 303 -2.01 27.52 6.21
CA VAL A 303 -1.88 28.78 6.96
C VAL A 303 -1.28 28.52 8.33
N HIS A 304 -0.25 29.26 8.72
CA HIS A 304 0.44 29.06 10.00
C HIS A 304 0.45 30.29 10.91
N GLY A 305 0.60 30.03 12.21
CA GLY A 305 0.85 31.04 13.24
C GLY A 305 2.08 30.69 14.07
N ALA A 306 2.76 31.69 14.65
CA ALA A 306 3.99 31.50 15.46
C ALA A 306 3.82 31.87 16.95
N GLY A 307 2.65 31.58 17.53
CA GLY A 307 2.21 32.08 18.84
C GLY A 307 3.15 31.79 20.03
N PRO A 308 3.52 30.52 20.29
CA PRO A 308 4.42 30.16 21.39
C PRO A 308 5.84 30.74 21.22
N GLN A 309 6.36 30.73 19.99
CA GLN A 309 7.66 31.31 19.66
C GLN A 309 7.68 32.82 19.90
N LEU A 310 6.58 33.50 19.59
CA LEU A 310 6.44 34.94 19.80
C LEU A 310 6.41 35.32 21.28
N ASN A 311 5.75 34.53 22.14
CA ASN A 311 5.83 34.75 23.60
C ASN A 311 7.28 34.72 24.07
N LYS A 312 7.98 33.62 23.76
CA LYS A 312 9.38 33.45 24.17
C LYS A 312 10.30 34.56 23.64
N LEU A 313 10.17 34.97 22.37
CA LEU A 313 10.99 36.04 21.80
C LEU A 313 10.69 37.42 22.36
N LEU A 314 9.49 37.66 22.90
CA LEU A 314 9.15 38.89 23.62
C LEU A 314 9.72 38.84 25.05
N GLU A 315 9.58 37.70 25.74
CA GLU A 315 10.18 37.44 27.05
C GLU A 315 11.73 37.58 27.02
N ASP A 316 12.39 36.94 26.05
CA ASP A 316 13.84 37.05 25.80
C ASP A 316 14.27 38.50 25.45
N ALA A 317 13.35 39.32 24.93
CA ALA A 317 13.56 40.74 24.62
C ALA A 317 13.18 41.69 25.79
N GLY A 318 12.70 41.17 26.91
CA GLY A 318 12.25 41.96 28.06
C GLY A 318 10.91 42.69 27.85
N VAL A 319 10.06 42.19 26.95
CA VAL A 319 8.72 42.72 26.67
C VAL A 319 7.68 41.71 27.17
N GLU A 320 6.94 42.03 28.22
CA GLU A 320 5.88 41.14 28.72
C GLU A 320 4.71 41.04 27.72
N PRO A 321 4.30 39.82 27.30
CA PRO A 321 3.18 39.63 26.39
C PRO A 321 1.83 40.10 26.99
N GLN A 322 1.32 41.24 26.53
CA GLN A 322 0.00 41.73 26.95
C GLN A 322 -1.14 41.04 26.19
N PHE A 323 -2.13 40.55 26.93
CA PHE A 323 -3.34 39.92 26.41
C PHE A 323 -4.58 40.54 27.06
N GLU A 324 -5.55 40.93 26.23
CA GLU A 324 -6.86 41.42 26.67
C GLU A 324 -7.94 40.60 25.95
N GLU A 325 -8.89 40.05 26.71
CA GLU A 325 -9.95 39.14 26.20
C GLU A 325 -9.43 37.92 25.42
N GLY A 326 -8.15 37.55 25.63
CA GLY A 326 -7.46 36.46 24.91
C GLY A 326 -6.79 36.90 23.59
N ILE A 327 -6.93 38.15 23.20
CA ILE A 327 -6.27 38.76 22.03
C ILE A 327 -4.95 39.40 22.50
N ARG A 328 -3.88 39.23 21.72
CA ARG A 328 -2.57 39.87 22.00
C ARG A 328 -2.60 41.33 21.58
N VAL A 329 -2.48 42.26 22.54
CA VAL A 329 -2.25 43.68 22.23
C VAL A 329 -0.91 43.79 21.50
N THR A 330 -0.89 44.44 20.34
CA THR A 330 0.27 44.38 19.42
C THR A 330 0.75 45.77 19.05
N ASP A 331 1.73 46.29 19.80
CA ASP A 331 2.38 47.57 19.48
C ASP A 331 3.31 47.47 18.25
N GLY A 332 3.79 48.61 17.76
CA GLY A 332 4.75 48.67 16.64
C GLY A 332 6.05 47.85 16.84
N LYS A 333 6.54 47.70 18.07
CA LYS A 333 7.73 46.86 18.36
C LYS A 333 7.37 45.38 18.34
N THR A 334 6.29 45.01 18.99
CA THR A 334 5.74 43.64 19.03
C THR A 334 5.41 43.16 17.61
N LEU A 335 4.82 44.01 16.77
CA LEU A 335 4.58 43.71 15.36
C LEU A 335 5.89 43.52 14.58
N ALA A 336 6.93 44.30 14.83
CA ALA A 336 8.23 44.13 14.15
C ALA A 336 8.89 42.78 14.51
N VAL A 337 8.86 42.38 15.79
CA VAL A 337 9.32 41.06 16.24
C VAL A 337 8.46 39.93 15.65
N ALA A 338 7.14 40.07 15.72
CA ALA A 338 6.19 39.11 15.15
C ALA A 338 6.39 38.92 13.65
N ARG A 339 6.41 40.01 12.87
CA ARG A 339 6.60 39.96 11.41
C ARG A 339 7.90 39.28 11.04
N LYS A 340 9.00 39.56 11.75
CA LYS A 340 10.28 38.86 11.52
C LYS A 340 10.12 37.34 11.75
N LEU A 341 9.62 36.94 12.91
CA LEU A 341 9.40 35.54 13.26
C LEU A 341 8.46 34.81 12.28
N PHE A 342 7.36 35.44 11.87
CA PHE A 342 6.40 34.88 10.92
C PHE A 342 7.04 34.62 9.55
N LEU A 343 7.99 35.46 9.11
CA LEU A 343 8.76 35.25 7.88
C LEU A 343 9.78 34.12 8.04
N GLU A 344 10.48 34.06 9.19
CA GLU A 344 11.48 33.02 9.48
C GLU A 344 10.83 31.62 9.56
N GLU A 345 9.72 31.46 10.29
CA GLU A 345 9.00 30.17 10.37
C GLU A 345 8.27 29.81 9.06
N ASN A 346 7.85 30.79 8.24
CA ASN A 346 7.32 30.53 6.90
C ASN A 346 8.38 29.97 5.95
N LEU A 347 9.56 30.61 5.90
CA LEU A 347 10.67 30.19 5.06
C LEU A 347 11.18 28.81 5.48
N LYS A 348 11.39 28.58 6.77
CA LYS A 348 11.78 27.29 7.36
C LYS A 348 10.84 26.14 6.98
N LEU A 349 9.53 26.38 6.92
CA LEU A 349 8.54 25.39 6.45
C LEU A 349 8.63 25.17 4.93
N VAL A 350 8.87 26.21 4.14
CA VAL A 350 9.07 26.12 2.68
C VAL A 350 10.36 25.38 2.34
N GLU A 351 11.50 25.75 2.92
CA GLU A 351 12.81 25.11 2.71
C GLU A 351 12.74 23.62 3.05
N LYS A 352 12.10 23.26 4.17
CA LYS A 352 11.95 21.85 4.57
C LYS A 352 11.00 21.04 3.67
N LEU A 353 10.08 21.69 2.96
CA LEU A 353 9.28 21.06 1.90
C LEU A 353 10.12 20.88 0.61
N GLU A 354 10.89 21.89 0.21
CA GLU A 354 11.77 21.81 -0.97
C GLU A 354 12.88 20.76 -0.80
N GLU A 355 13.43 20.57 0.41
CA GLU A 355 14.31 19.44 0.75
C GLU A 355 13.69 18.06 0.45
N MET A 356 12.36 17.94 0.53
CA MET A 356 11.62 16.70 0.27
C MET A 356 11.15 16.57 -1.19
N GLY A 357 11.62 17.45 -2.09
CA GLY A 357 11.21 17.50 -3.50
C GLY A 357 9.89 18.21 -3.77
N VAL A 358 9.26 18.78 -2.74
CA VAL A 358 7.96 19.44 -2.82
C VAL A 358 8.14 20.88 -3.24
N ARG A 359 7.48 21.30 -4.32
CA ARG A 359 7.48 22.71 -4.71
C ARG A 359 6.52 23.47 -3.78
N ALA A 360 7.05 24.24 -2.85
CA ALA A 360 6.28 25.13 -1.99
C ALA A 360 6.39 26.58 -2.48
N ARG A 361 5.44 27.45 -2.10
CA ARG A 361 5.52 28.89 -2.35
C ARG A 361 5.22 29.66 -1.05
N PRO A 362 6.16 30.50 -0.57
CA PRO A 362 5.87 31.41 0.54
C PRO A 362 4.90 32.50 0.08
N ILE A 363 3.79 32.67 0.81
CA ILE A 363 2.82 33.73 0.57
C ILE A 363 2.67 34.54 1.86
N THR A 364 3.53 35.53 2.02
CA THR A 364 3.77 36.24 3.30
C THR A 364 2.97 37.53 3.46
N SER A 365 2.24 37.93 2.41
CA SER A 365 1.52 39.21 2.25
C SER A 365 0.49 39.11 1.11
N GLY A 366 -0.43 40.06 1.02
CA GLY A 366 -1.33 40.25 -0.13
C GLY A 366 -2.52 39.31 -0.27
N VAL A 367 -2.73 38.38 0.69
CA VAL A 367 -3.92 37.51 0.76
C VAL A 367 -5.01 38.11 1.66
N PHE A 368 -4.68 38.49 2.89
CA PHE A 368 -5.67 38.94 3.87
C PHE A 368 -5.76 40.47 3.90
N GLY A 369 -6.88 41.02 3.47
CA GLY A 369 -7.25 42.42 3.70
C GLY A 369 -7.96 42.56 5.05
N ALA A 370 -7.56 43.53 5.85
CA ALA A 370 -8.12 43.76 7.19
C ALA A 370 -8.23 45.25 7.55
N ASP A 371 -9.27 45.57 8.31
CA ASP A 371 -9.34 46.83 9.07
C ASP A 371 -8.72 46.63 10.46
N TYR A 372 -8.50 47.71 11.21
CA TYR A 372 -8.21 47.61 12.65
C TYR A 372 -9.39 46.97 13.39
N LEU A 373 -9.12 46.02 14.30
CA LEU A 373 -10.16 45.36 15.11
C LEU A 373 -10.75 46.33 16.14
N ASP A 374 -9.87 46.91 16.96
CA ASP A 374 -10.08 48.09 17.78
C ASP A 374 -8.67 48.66 18.00
N LYS A 375 -8.42 49.88 17.51
CA LYS A 375 -7.09 50.49 17.50
C LYS A 375 -6.70 51.06 18.85
N ASP A 376 -7.66 51.55 19.62
CA ASP A 376 -7.39 52.16 20.93
C ASP A 376 -7.21 51.07 22.01
N LYS A 377 -7.80 49.88 21.79
CA LYS A 377 -7.70 48.71 22.68
C LYS A 377 -6.56 47.74 22.34
N TYR A 378 -6.36 47.39 21.06
CA TYR A 378 -5.41 46.34 20.66
C TYR A 378 -4.22 46.82 19.80
N ASP A 379 -4.17 48.10 19.43
CA ASP A 379 -3.23 48.73 18.48
C ASP A 379 -3.18 48.02 17.11
N LEU A 380 -2.07 47.37 16.72
CA LEU A 380 -1.87 46.84 15.36
C LEU A 380 -2.46 45.43 15.15
N VAL A 381 -3.69 45.22 15.64
CA VAL A 381 -4.46 43.97 15.47
C VAL A 381 -5.58 44.16 14.46
N GLY A 382 -5.69 43.20 13.52
CA GLY A 382 -6.57 43.28 12.37
C GLY A 382 -7.84 42.41 12.47
N ARG A 383 -8.92 42.91 11.88
CA ARG A 383 -10.13 42.16 11.56
C ARG A 383 -10.18 41.96 10.05
N ILE A 384 -10.03 40.72 9.59
CA ILE A 384 -10.11 40.37 8.16
C ILE A 384 -11.50 40.76 7.62
N ASN A 385 -11.49 41.49 6.51
CA ASN A 385 -12.69 41.92 5.77
C ASN A 385 -12.71 41.39 4.32
N LYS A 386 -11.57 40.94 3.81
CA LYS A 386 -11.40 40.46 2.42
C LYS A 386 -10.31 39.39 2.36
N VAL A 387 -10.55 38.36 1.54
CA VAL A 387 -9.52 37.38 1.15
C VAL A 387 -9.30 37.49 -0.37
N ASN A 388 -8.05 37.73 -0.76
CA ASN A 388 -7.60 37.72 -2.14
C ASN A 388 -7.11 36.32 -2.51
N LYS A 389 -7.70 35.73 -3.56
CA LYS A 389 -7.39 34.35 -3.97
C LYS A 389 -6.22 34.26 -4.95
N ASP A 390 -6.03 35.29 -5.78
CA ASP A 390 -5.08 35.29 -6.91
C ASP A 390 -3.68 34.74 -6.56
N PRO A 391 -3.05 35.06 -5.40
CA PRO A 391 -1.72 34.53 -5.05
C PRO A 391 -1.74 33.02 -4.79
N ILE A 392 -2.85 32.50 -4.25
CA ILE A 392 -3.08 31.09 -3.91
C ILE A 392 -3.36 30.32 -5.20
N GLU A 393 -4.27 30.82 -6.03
CA GLU A 393 -4.63 30.21 -7.32
C GLU A 393 -3.40 30.16 -8.24
N ALA A 394 -2.61 31.24 -8.32
CA ALA A 394 -1.37 31.29 -9.08
C ALA A 394 -0.23 30.43 -8.49
N ALA A 395 -0.33 29.96 -7.24
CA ALA A 395 0.58 28.97 -6.68
C ALA A 395 0.16 27.55 -7.10
N ILE A 396 -1.12 27.22 -6.91
CA ILE A 396 -1.68 25.90 -7.23
C ILE A 396 -1.59 25.63 -8.74
N ASN A 397 -1.97 26.60 -9.58
CA ASN A 397 -1.88 26.51 -11.04
C ASN A 397 -0.42 26.40 -11.54
N ALA A 398 0.56 26.77 -10.72
CA ALA A 398 1.98 26.61 -11.02
C ALA A 398 2.57 25.30 -10.47
N GLY A 399 1.75 24.43 -9.87
CA GLY A 399 2.16 23.19 -9.23
C GLY A 399 2.92 23.40 -7.93
N CYS A 400 2.56 24.42 -7.13
CA CYS A 400 3.17 24.73 -5.84
C CYS A 400 2.16 24.64 -4.67
N LEU A 401 2.58 24.13 -3.51
CA LEU A 401 1.84 24.28 -2.26
C LEU A 401 1.89 25.75 -1.77
N PRO A 402 0.76 26.44 -1.59
CA PRO A 402 0.74 27.79 -1.02
C PRO A 402 0.87 27.76 0.51
N ILE A 403 1.93 28.38 1.04
CA ILE A 403 2.24 28.43 2.49
C ILE A 403 2.09 29.86 3.01
N LEU A 404 0.98 30.14 3.69
CA LEU A 404 0.52 31.46 4.12
C LEU A 404 0.89 31.79 5.57
N THR A 405 1.30 33.03 5.83
CA THR A 405 1.32 33.61 7.18
C THR A 405 -0.08 34.11 7.59
N SER A 406 -0.41 34.10 8.89
CA SER A 406 -1.66 34.71 9.39
C SER A 406 -1.61 36.24 9.58
N MET A 407 -0.79 36.94 8.80
CA MET A 407 -0.72 38.40 8.80
C MET A 407 -1.69 38.99 7.77
N ALA A 408 -2.27 40.15 8.06
CA ALA A 408 -3.16 40.87 7.16
C ALA A 408 -2.67 42.30 6.90
N GLU A 409 -3.22 42.97 5.90
CA GLU A 409 -2.84 44.33 5.50
C GLU A 409 -4.06 45.24 5.36
N THR A 410 -3.91 46.52 5.76
CA THR A 410 -4.89 47.57 5.45
C THR A 410 -4.82 47.98 3.97
N PRO A 411 -5.81 48.70 3.42
CA PRO A 411 -5.75 49.22 2.05
C PRO A 411 -4.53 50.12 1.75
N GLU A 412 -3.93 50.71 2.78
CA GLU A 412 -2.72 51.55 2.70
C GLU A 412 -1.41 50.73 2.81
N GLY A 413 -1.49 49.41 3.04
CA GLY A 413 -0.34 48.52 3.19
C GLY A 413 0.24 48.43 4.61
N GLN A 414 -0.47 48.88 5.64
CA GLN A 414 -0.06 48.64 7.03
C GLN A 414 -0.33 47.18 7.40
N VAL A 415 0.71 46.44 7.79
CA VAL A 415 0.58 45.06 8.27
C VAL A 415 -0.09 45.06 9.66
N LEU A 416 -1.04 44.15 9.88
CA LEU A 416 -1.73 43.92 11.14
C LEU A 416 -1.60 42.45 11.56
N ASN A 417 -1.51 42.22 12.87
CA ASN A 417 -1.50 40.90 13.47
C ASN A 417 -2.92 40.31 13.52
N VAL A 418 -3.11 39.05 13.11
CA VAL A 418 -4.41 38.36 13.15
C VAL A 418 -4.24 36.94 13.69
N ASN A 419 -5.23 36.48 14.46
CA ASN A 419 -5.29 35.10 14.95
C ASN A 419 -5.35 34.10 13.78
N ALA A 420 -4.41 33.15 13.74
CA ALA A 420 -4.34 32.11 12.72
C ALA A 420 -5.60 31.21 12.62
N ASP A 421 -6.36 31.02 13.72
CA ASP A 421 -7.62 30.28 13.67
C ASP A 421 -8.74 31.07 12.96
N VAL A 422 -8.75 32.40 13.11
CA VAL A 422 -9.66 33.32 12.38
C VAL A 422 -9.25 33.44 10.92
N ALA A 423 -7.95 33.57 10.64
CA ALA A 423 -7.42 33.60 9.28
C ALA A 423 -7.74 32.30 8.51
N ALA A 424 -7.63 31.14 9.16
CA ALA A 424 -8.07 29.86 8.60
C ALA A 424 -9.60 29.80 8.35
N GLY A 425 -10.41 30.36 9.26
CA GLY A 425 -11.85 30.46 9.11
C GLY A 425 -12.26 31.28 7.89
N GLU A 426 -11.76 32.51 7.76
CA GLU A 426 -12.11 33.39 6.64
C GLU A 426 -11.53 32.90 5.31
N LEU A 427 -10.34 32.28 5.32
CA LEU A 427 -9.78 31.57 4.17
C LEU A 427 -10.69 30.41 3.73
N ALA A 428 -11.23 29.64 4.67
CA ALA A 428 -12.18 28.57 4.37
C ALA A 428 -13.54 29.10 3.88
N ARG A 429 -14.06 30.22 4.41
CA ARG A 429 -15.26 30.89 3.88
C ARG A 429 -15.04 31.35 2.43
N ALA A 430 -13.86 31.87 2.10
CA ALA A 430 -13.53 32.32 0.76
C ALA A 430 -13.33 31.17 -0.25
N LEU A 431 -12.62 30.09 0.14
CA LEU A 431 -12.29 28.97 -0.76
C LEU A 431 -13.37 27.88 -0.82
N GLN A 432 -14.19 27.74 0.22
CA GLN A 432 -15.20 26.68 0.37
C GLN A 432 -14.62 25.25 0.18
N PRO A 433 -13.60 24.85 0.97
CA PRO A 433 -12.95 23.55 0.81
C PRO A 433 -13.83 22.39 1.31
N LEU A 434 -13.54 21.15 0.90
CA LEU A 434 -14.17 19.96 1.48
C LEU A 434 -13.68 19.67 2.91
N LYS A 435 -12.38 19.85 3.17
CA LYS A 435 -11.75 19.58 4.47
C LYS A 435 -11.11 20.86 5.04
N ILE A 436 -11.34 21.12 6.32
CA ILE A 436 -10.66 22.17 7.08
C ILE A 436 -9.95 21.47 8.23
N VAL A 437 -8.63 21.58 8.33
CA VAL A 437 -7.84 20.79 9.27
C VAL A 437 -7.11 21.70 10.25
N TYR A 438 -7.33 21.49 11.55
CA TYR A 438 -6.62 22.18 12.63
C TYR A 438 -5.63 21.21 13.27
N LEU A 439 -4.33 21.41 13.02
CA LEU A 439 -3.27 20.57 13.59
C LEU A 439 -2.97 20.95 15.05
N SER A 440 -2.82 19.94 15.90
CA SER A 440 -2.58 20.09 17.35
C SER A 440 -1.81 18.90 17.93
N GLU A 441 -0.94 19.12 18.93
CA GLU A 441 -0.17 18.02 19.57
C GLU A 441 -1.07 16.93 20.15
N LYS A 442 -2.25 17.31 20.67
CA LYS A 442 -3.18 16.38 21.34
C LYS A 442 -3.95 15.45 20.41
N GLY A 443 -3.96 15.71 19.11
CA GLY A 443 -4.61 14.84 18.14
C GLY A 443 -6.13 14.74 18.23
N GLY A 444 -6.83 15.70 18.86
CA GLY A 444 -8.30 15.70 18.92
C GLY A 444 -8.88 16.42 20.13
N LEU A 445 -10.20 16.30 20.27
CA LEU A 445 -10.98 16.64 21.46
C LEU A 445 -11.22 15.38 22.31
N PHE A 446 -11.26 15.56 23.62
CA PHE A 446 -11.43 14.47 24.59
C PHE A 446 -12.61 14.78 25.51
N ASN A 447 -13.40 13.77 25.83
CA ASN A 447 -14.39 13.84 26.89
C ASN A 447 -13.64 13.97 28.22
N ALA A 448 -13.86 15.06 28.96
CA ALA A 448 -13.11 15.34 30.20
C ALA A 448 -13.63 14.56 31.43
N ASP A 449 -14.63 13.70 31.25
CA ASP A 449 -15.14 12.73 32.24
C ASP A 449 -14.52 11.34 32.02
N THR A 450 -14.75 10.72 30.84
CA THR A 450 -14.19 9.39 30.52
C THR A 450 -12.72 9.40 30.09
N ASN A 451 -12.16 10.57 29.77
CA ASN A 451 -10.84 10.77 29.15
C ASN A 451 -10.67 10.08 27.78
N GLU A 452 -11.78 9.69 27.13
CA GLU A 452 -11.78 9.11 25.78
C GLU A 452 -11.77 10.19 24.71
N LYS A 453 -11.16 9.89 23.56
CA LYS A 453 -11.14 10.79 22.40
C LYS A 453 -12.50 10.76 21.70
N ILE A 454 -13.05 11.94 21.43
CA ILE A 454 -14.29 12.09 20.66
C ILE A 454 -13.92 11.89 19.18
N SER A 455 -14.40 10.82 18.53
CA SER A 455 -14.08 10.52 17.14
C SER A 455 -14.80 11.42 16.15
N ALA A 456 -16.10 11.66 16.36
CA ALA A 456 -16.92 12.51 15.51
C ALA A 456 -17.92 13.34 16.34
N ILE A 457 -18.40 14.44 15.76
CA ILE A 457 -19.51 15.27 16.26
C ILE A 457 -20.41 15.68 15.09
N ASN A 458 -21.69 15.31 15.13
CA ASN A 458 -22.73 15.78 14.20
C ASN A 458 -23.47 16.98 14.81
N LEU A 459 -23.15 18.20 14.38
CA LEU A 459 -23.64 19.43 15.02
C LEU A 459 -25.18 19.58 14.98
N ASP A 460 -25.84 19.20 13.88
CA ASP A 460 -27.30 19.33 13.72
C ASP A 460 -28.11 18.40 14.67
N GLU A 461 -27.46 17.42 15.32
CA GLU A 461 -28.07 16.46 16.27
C GLU A 461 -27.48 16.54 17.70
N GLU A 462 -26.16 16.63 17.83
CA GLU A 462 -25.44 16.45 19.10
C GLU A 462 -25.09 17.77 19.81
N TYR A 463 -25.09 18.91 19.11
CA TYR A 463 -24.52 20.16 19.62
C TYR A 463 -25.11 20.60 20.97
N GLU A 464 -26.43 20.66 21.10
CA GLU A 464 -27.09 21.06 22.36
C GLU A 464 -26.85 20.06 23.50
N HIS A 465 -26.72 18.77 23.17
CA HIS A 465 -26.39 17.75 24.16
C HIS A 465 -24.96 17.92 24.69
N ILE A 466 -23.98 18.11 23.79
CA ILE A 466 -22.57 18.35 24.16
C ILE A 466 -22.41 19.69 24.90
N MET A 467 -23.12 20.73 24.46
CA MET A 467 -23.12 22.06 25.09
C MET A 467 -23.80 22.11 26.46
N SER A 468 -24.61 21.11 26.82
CA SER A 468 -25.17 20.95 28.17
C SER A 468 -24.34 20.04 29.07
N GLN A 469 -23.30 19.35 28.56
CA GLN A 469 -22.45 18.50 29.39
C GLN A 469 -21.51 19.31 30.29
N TRP A 470 -21.49 18.97 31.58
CA TRP A 470 -20.65 19.60 32.60
C TRP A 470 -19.13 19.49 32.29
N TRP A 471 -18.72 18.42 31.59
CA TRP A 471 -17.33 18.20 31.21
C TRP A 471 -16.88 19.06 30.01
N CYS A 472 -17.80 19.71 29.29
CA CYS A 472 -17.50 20.60 28.16
C CYS A 472 -16.97 21.97 28.64
N ARG A 473 -15.73 21.96 29.16
CA ARG A 473 -15.02 23.13 29.70
C ARG A 473 -14.87 24.27 28.67
N TYR A 474 -14.72 25.50 29.16
CA TYR A 474 -14.69 26.75 28.38
C TYR A 474 -13.92 26.67 27.05
N GLY A 475 -12.67 26.19 27.06
CA GLY A 475 -11.86 26.10 25.82
C GLY A 475 -12.38 25.09 24.80
N THR A 476 -12.95 23.96 25.23
CA THR A 476 -13.60 22.99 24.34
C THR A 476 -14.93 23.55 23.81
N ARG A 477 -15.70 24.20 24.70
CA ARG A 477 -16.97 24.86 24.38
C ARG A 477 -16.78 25.94 23.30
N LEU A 478 -15.77 26.78 23.46
CA LEU A 478 -15.44 27.86 22.51
C LEU A 478 -15.11 27.28 21.14
N LYS A 479 -14.18 26.31 21.05
CA LYS A 479 -13.81 25.68 19.77
C LYS A 479 -14.98 25.04 19.03
N ILE A 480 -15.84 24.29 19.72
CA ILE A 480 -17.00 23.65 19.07
C ILE A 480 -17.99 24.72 18.58
N LYS A 481 -18.16 25.83 19.31
CA LYS A 481 -18.98 26.96 18.87
C LYS A 481 -18.37 27.65 17.64
N GLU A 482 -17.09 28.00 17.67
CA GLU A 482 -16.38 28.63 16.54
C GLU A 482 -16.46 27.76 15.27
N ILE A 483 -16.33 26.45 15.42
CA ILE A 483 -16.43 25.48 14.32
C ILE A 483 -17.87 25.35 13.80
N LYS A 484 -18.89 25.42 14.65
CA LYS A 484 -20.29 25.52 14.22
C LYS A 484 -20.55 26.81 13.43
N ASP A 485 -20.17 27.95 14.00
CA ASP A 485 -20.39 29.28 13.41
C ASP A 485 -19.53 29.48 12.12
N LEU A 486 -18.49 28.66 11.91
CA LEU A 486 -17.79 28.48 10.64
C LEU A 486 -18.61 27.62 9.65
N LEU A 487 -18.97 26.41 10.04
CA LEU A 487 -19.66 25.42 9.20
C LEU A 487 -21.08 25.83 8.78
N GLU A 488 -21.78 26.65 9.55
CA GLU A 488 -23.11 27.18 9.15
C GLU A 488 -23.05 28.04 7.88
N GLY A 489 -21.92 28.71 7.64
CA GLY A 489 -21.68 29.51 6.43
C GLY A 489 -21.02 28.73 5.28
N LEU A 490 -21.01 27.39 5.34
CA LEU A 490 -20.34 26.50 4.38
C LEU A 490 -21.27 25.38 3.89
N PRO A 491 -20.95 24.72 2.75
CA PRO A 491 -21.70 23.57 2.27
C PRO A 491 -21.79 22.43 3.31
N ARG A 492 -22.92 21.70 3.36
CA ARG A 492 -23.07 20.52 4.25
C ARG A 492 -22.00 19.43 4.04
N THR A 493 -21.36 19.41 2.87
CA THR A 493 -20.24 18.51 2.51
C THR A 493 -18.91 18.89 3.16
N THR A 494 -18.75 20.14 3.62
CA THR A 494 -17.53 20.59 4.28
C THR A 494 -17.48 20.05 5.71
N SER A 495 -16.29 19.60 6.13
CA SER A 495 -16.04 19.12 7.49
C SER A 495 -14.76 19.73 8.08
N VAL A 496 -14.76 19.93 9.40
CA VAL A 496 -13.61 20.39 10.17
C VAL A 496 -13.02 19.21 10.94
N ALA A 497 -11.70 19.01 10.88
CA ALA A 497 -11.02 17.97 11.65
C ALA A 497 -9.95 18.55 12.58
N ILE A 498 -9.89 18.06 13.82
CA ILE A 498 -8.86 18.41 14.80
C ILE A 498 -7.98 17.18 15.04
N ILE A 499 -6.73 17.22 14.61
CA ILE A 499 -5.84 16.04 14.51
C ILE A 499 -4.38 16.36 14.84
N HIS A 500 -3.54 15.33 14.82
CA HIS A 500 -2.09 15.41 14.98
C HIS A 500 -1.39 15.34 13.60
N PRO A 501 -0.22 15.97 13.38
CA PRO A 501 0.38 16.07 12.04
C PRO A 501 0.71 14.73 11.37
N ALA A 502 1.14 13.72 12.15
CA ALA A 502 1.42 12.38 11.62
C ALA A 502 0.17 11.66 11.11
N ASP A 503 -1.00 12.07 11.60
CA ASP A 503 -2.32 11.50 11.32
C ASP A 503 -3.06 12.20 10.17
N LEU A 504 -2.48 13.28 9.62
CA LEU A 504 -3.08 14.13 8.57
C LEU A 504 -3.53 13.35 7.33
N GLN A 505 -2.76 12.33 6.95
CA GLN A 505 -3.09 11.49 5.79
C GLN A 505 -4.34 10.66 6.06
N LYS A 506 -4.44 10.04 7.23
CA LYS A 506 -5.58 9.18 7.59
C LYS A 506 -6.89 10.00 7.64
N GLU A 507 -6.90 11.12 8.34
CA GLU A 507 -8.10 11.97 8.49
C GLU A 507 -8.63 12.57 7.16
N LEU A 508 -7.74 12.83 6.20
CA LEU A 508 -8.13 13.34 4.88
C LEU A 508 -8.77 12.27 3.99
N PHE A 509 -8.56 10.98 4.26
CA PHE A 509 -8.96 9.88 3.38
C PHE A 509 -9.79 8.77 4.03
N THR A 510 -10.03 8.80 5.36
CA THR A 510 -10.83 7.79 6.04
C THR A 510 -11.96 8.36 6.92
N ASP A 511 -13.17 7.81 6.76
CA ASP A 511 -14.30 7.98 7.69
C ASP A 511 -13.97 7.53 9.12
N SER A 512 -13.08 6.52 9.25
CA SER A 512 -12.61 6.01 10.53
C SER A 512 -11.84 7.06 11.34
N GLY A 513 -11.32 8.09 10.67
CA GLY A 513 -10.65 9.23 11.25
C GLY A 513 -9.37 8.89 12.01
N ALA A 514 -8.76 9.95 12.52
CA ALA A 514 -7.57 9.87 13.35
C ALA A 514 -7.58 10.86 14.53
N GLY A 515 -8.38 11.93 14.47
CA GLY A 515 -8.63 12.79 15.63
C GLY A 515 -10.12 12.94 15.96
N THR A 516 -10.63 14.17 15.83
CA THR A 516 -12.05 14.51 15.99
C THR A 516 -12.58 15.18 14.72
N LEU A 517 -13.52 14.51 14.05
CA LEU A 517 -14.23 15.00 12.86
C LEU A 517 -15.52 15.72 13.25
N ILE A 518 -15.59 17.02 13.01
CA ILE A 518 -16.77 17.85 13.29
C ILE A 518 -17.42 18.25 11.97
N ARG A 519 -18.70 17.94 11.82
CA ARG A 519 -19.50 18.23 10.63
C ARG A 519 -20.90 18.64 11.03
N ARG A 520 -21.64 19.29 10.12
CA ARG A 520 -23.08 19.53 10.33
C ARG A 520 -23.86 18.22 10.47
N GLY A 521 -23.59 17.30 9.54
CA GLY A 521 -24.39 16.08 9.38
C GLY A 521 -25.75 16.39 8.75
N ASN A 522 -26.62 15.38 8.76
CA ASN A 522 -28.03 15.50 8.39
C ASN A 522 -28.87 15.13 9.62
N LYS A 523 -29.99 15.81 9.84
CA LYS A 523 -30.89 15.49 10.95
C LYS A 523 -31.68 14.22 10.63
N LEU A 524 -31.72 13.29 11.58
CA LEU A 524 -32.56 12.10 11.49
C LEU A 524 -34.03 12.45 11.74
N ALA A 525 -34.87 12.05 10.80
CA ALA A 525 -36.32 11.98 10.94
C ALA A 525 -36.75 10.54 11.26
N THR A 526 -37.89 10.40 11.92
CA THR A 526 -38.54 9.10 12.13
C THR A 526 -40.02 9.20 11.83
N ALA A 527 -40.58 8.18 11.18
CA ALA A 527 -42.00 8.12 10.83
C ALA A 527 -42.63 6.81 11.28
N THR A 528 -43.83 6.88 11.85
CA THR A 528 -44.65 5.72 12.27
C THR A 528 -45.90 5.51 11.41
N SER A 529 -46.13 6.40 10.44
CA SER A 529 -47.22 6.25 9.46
C SER A 529 -46.81 6.86 8.12
N LEU A 530 -47.41 6.37 7.03
CA LEU A 530 -47.12 6.86 5.68
C LEU A 530 -47.50 8.33 5.47
N SER A 531 -48.44 8.88 6.26
CA SER A 531 -48.81 10.30 6.24
C SER A 531 -47.79 11.24 6.90
N GLN A 532 -46.68 10.73 7.46
CA GLN A 532 -45.60 11.53 8.02
C GLN A 532 -44.43 11.70 7.03
N PHE A 533 -44.51 11.11 5.83
CA PHE A 533 -43.58 11.37 4.74
C PHE A 533 -44.13 12.51 3.87
N GLU A 534 -43.29 13.49 3.56
CA GLU A 534 -43.65 14.63 2.70
C GLU A 534 -43.93 14.19 1.25
N ASP A 535 -43.21 13.16 0.79
CA ASP A 535 -43.32 12.61 -0.57
C ASP A 535 -43.27 11.06 -0.54
N LEU A 536 -44.41 10.44 -0.86
CA LEU A 536 -44.57 8.99 -0.98
C LEU A 536 -43.97 8.42 -2.27
N GLN A 537 -43.83 9.23 -3.31
CA GLN A 537 -43.18 8.83 -4.55
C GLN A 537 -41.66 8.81 -4.34
N LYS A 538 -41.08 9.81 -3.68
CA LYS A 538 -39.68 9.78 -3.22
C LYS A 538 -39.38 8.55 -2.34
N LEU A 539 -40.25 8.23 -1.37
CA LEU A 539 -40.14 7.00 -0.58
C LEU A 539 -40.11 5.73 -1.47
N THR A 540 -40.97 5.68 -2.48
CA THR A 540 -41.06 4.55 -3.43
C THR A 540 -39.81 4.45 -4.29
N ASP A 541 -39.32 5.57 -4.83
CA ASP A 541 -38.11 5.62 -5.67
C ASP A 541 -36.84 5.28 -4.87
N VAL A 542 -36.72 5.72 -3.61
CA VAL A 542 -35.65 5.32 -2.68
C VAL A 542 -35.67 3.81 -2.41
N LEU A 543 -36.86 3.19 -2.32
CA LEU A 543 -36.99 1.73 -2.20
C LEU A 543 -36.72 0.99 -3.52
N VAL A 544 -36.87 1.60 -4.69
CA VAL A 544 -36.53 0.95 -5.97
C VAL A 544 -35.03 1.05 -6.30
N ARG A 545 -34.36 2.12 -5.84
CA ARG A 545 -32.99 2.56 -6.18
C ARG A 545 -31.96 1.45 -6.37
N ASP A 546 -31.93 0.48 -5.47
CA ASP A 546 -30.86 -0.52 -5.35
C ASP A 546 -31.32 -1.95 -5.76
N ARG A 547 -32.31 -2.08 -6.66
CA ARG A 547 -32.98 -3.38 -7.00
C ARG A 547 -33.22 -3.60 -8.50
N GLU A 548 -32.39 -4.43 -9.15
CA GLU A 548 -32.35 -4.64 -10.62
C GLU A 548 -33.42 -5.60 -11.22
N SER A 549 -34.47 -6.00 -10.48
CA SER A 549 -35.48 -6.93 -11.02
C SER A 549 -36.51 -6.26 -11.94
N LEU A 550 -36.90 -6.93 -13.03
CA LEU A 550 -37.89 -6.44 -14.01
C LEU A 550 -39.24 -6.03 -13.38
N ASP A 551 -39.65 -6.69 -12.30
CA ASP A 551 -40.89 -6.40 -11.54
C ASP A 551 -40.64 -5.67 -10.18
N ALA A 552 -39.45 -5.08 -9.99
CA ALA A 552 -39.07 -4.47 -8.70
C ALA A 552 -40.06 -3.37 -8.25
N ARG A 553 -40.41 -2.43 -9.14
CA ARG A 553 -41.31 -1.31 -8.81
C ARG A 553 -42.69 -1.79 -8.36
N ALA A 554 -43.34 -2.64 -9.16
CA ALA A 554 -44.64 -3.22 -8.83
C ALA A 554 -44.63 -4.06 -7.53
N THR A 555 -43.48 -4.60 -7.12
CA THR A 555 -43.31 -5.30 -5.84
C THR A 555 -43.15 -4.32 -4.67
N VAL A 556 -42.43 -3.22 -4.86
CA VAL A 556 -42.32 -2.11 -3.89
C VAL A 556 -43.68 -1.42 -3.70
N ASP A 557 -44.43 -1.13 -4.77
CA ASP A 557 -45.77 -0.54 -4.70
C ASP A 557 -46.71 -1.38 -3.81
N ARG A 558 -46.73 -2.71 -4.03
CA ARG A 558 -47.47 -3.70 -3.23
C ARG A 558 -46.95 -3.84 -1.79
N TYR A 559 -45.77 -3.33 -1.46
CA TYR A 559 -45.22 -3.31 -0.11
C TYR A 559 -45.55 -2.00 0.61
N VAL A 560 -45.40 -0.85 -0.06
CA VAL A 560 -45.82 0.47 0.46
C VAL A 560 -47.33 0.49 0.72
N ASP A 561 -48.14 -0.10 -0.15
CA ASP A 561 -49.57 -0.29 0.10
C ASP A 561 -49.83 -1.20 1.32
N GLY A 562 -49.03 -2.27 1.48
CA GLY A 562 -49.06 -3.16 2.64
C GLY A 562 -48.68 -2.50 3.96
N LEU A 563 -47.83 -1.45 3.95
CA LEU A 563 -47.48 -0.66 5.14
C LEU A 563 -48.66 0.19 5.66
N LYS A 564 -49.70 0.46 4.86
CA LYS A 564 -50.91 1.19 5.32
C LYS A 564 -51.68 0.45 6.42
N SER A 565 -51.55 -0.88 6.47
CA SER A 565 -52.32 -1.77 7.36
C SER A 565 -51.48 -2.38 8.48
N ARG A 566 -50.27 -1.86 8.71
CA ARG A 566 -49.28 -2.45 9.62
C ARG A 566 -48.56 -1.40 10.43
N GLU A 567 -48.22 -1.74 11.67
CA GLU A 567 -47.32 -0.93 12.49
C GLU A 567 -45.88 -1.07 11.99
N PHE A 568 -45.17 0.05 11.86
CA PHE A 568 -43.76 0.12 11.52
C PHE A 568 -43.14 1.39 12.13
N LYS A 569 -41.81 1.43 12.24
CA LYS A 569 -41.06 2.66 12.47
C LYS A 569 -39.96 2.79 11.43
N ALA A 570 -40.02 3.86 10.64
CA ALA A 570 -39.02 4.23 9.67
C ALA A 570 -38.04 5.25 10.25
N TYR A 571 -36.79 5.17 9.83
CA TYR A 571 -35.70 6.07 10.17
C TYR A 571 -35.04 6.51 8.87
N PHE A 572 -34.92 7.81 8.64
CA PHE A 572 -34.33 8.37 7.42
C PHE A 572 -33.70 9.72 7.72
N ASP A 573 -32.76 10.15 6.89
CA ASP A 573 -32.21 11.50 6.95
C ASP A 573 -32.93 12.44 5.97
N GLU A 574 -32.81 13.75 6.19
CA GLU A 574 -33.43 14.83 5.40
C GLU A 574 -33.37 14.62 3.86
N PRO A 575 -32.22 14.28 3.22
CA PRO A 575 -32.18 13.99 1.79
C PRO A 575 -32.78 12.64 1.38
N MET A 576 -32.97 11.68 2.32
CA MET A 576 -33.18 10.24 2.08
C MET A 576 -32.00 9.56 1.37
N ASP A 577 -30.78 9.92 1.76
CA ASP A 577 -29.60 9.13 1.43
C ASP A 577 -29.72 7.76 2.11
N ALA A 578 -30.17 7.71 3.37
CA ALA A 578 -30.44 6.50 4.13
C ALA A 578 -31.93 6.34 4.48
N LEU A 579 -32.43 5.11 4.39
CA LEU A 579 -33.78 4.70 4.82
C LEU A 579 -33.75 3.29 5.45
N ALA A 580 -34.15 3.21 6.72
CA ALA A 580 -34.46 1.97 7.42
C ALA A 580 -35.97 1.87 7.69
N ILE A 581 -36.54 0.66 7.62
CA ILE A 581 -37.89 0.38 8.14
C ILE A 581 -37.82 -0.82 9.07
N VAL A 582 -38.11 -0.59 10.35
CA VAL A 582 -38.20 -1.61 11.39
C VAL A 582 -39.66 -1.96 11.64
N LEU A 583 -39.96 -3.25 11.68
CA LEU A 583 -41.24 -3.78 12.14
C LEU A 583 -41.11 -4.18 13.62
N PRO A 584 -42.07 -3.79 14.48
CA PRO A 584 -42.05 -4.17 15.90
C PRO A 584 -42.23 -5.69 16.09
N PRO A 585 -41.94 -6.22 17.30
CA PRO A 585 -42.19 -7.62 17.65
C PRO A 585 -43.65 -8.01 17.40
N SER A 586 -43.86 -9.26 16.98
CA SER A 586 -45.19 -9.78 16.64
C SER A 586 -45.68 -10.78 17.70
N SER A 587 -46.97 -11.14 17.65
CA SER A 587 -47.53 -12.21 18.50
C SER A 587 -46.87 -13.58 18.30
N THR A 588 -46.09 -13.75 17.22
CA THR A 588 -45.33 -14.98 16.92
C THR A 588 -43.83 -14.86 17.14
N THR A 589 -43.27 -13.65 17.28
CA THR A 589 -41.82 -13.43 17.38
C THR A 589 -41.48 -12.24 18.30
N SER A 590 -40.68 -12.50 19.34
CA SER A 590 -40.29 -11.52 20.38
C SER A 590 -39.17 -10.55 19.98
N LEU A 591 -38.82 -10.50 18.69
CA LEU A 591 -37.73 -9.70 18.11
C LEU A 591 -38.29 -8.66 17.15
N ALA A 592 -37.75 -7.44 17.15
CA ALA A 592 -38.01 -6.49 16.07
C ALA A 592 -37.26 -6.93 14.80
N ASN A 593 -37.80 -6.59 13.63
CA ASN A 593 -37.30 -7.05 12.33
C ASN A 593 -36.98 -5.86 11.42
N LEU A 594 -35.73 -5.71 10.99
CA LEU A 594 -35.34 -4.70 10.01
C LEU A 594 -35.76 -5.18 8.61
N ALA A 595 -36.91 -4.69 8.14
CA ALA A 595 -37.57 -5.18 6.93
C ALA A 595 -36.95 -4.66 5.63
N THR A 596 -36.29 -3.51 5.67
CA THR A 596 -35.41 -2.97 4.62
C THR A 596 -34.43 -1.98 5.23
N PHE A 597 -33.21 -1.91 4.69
CA PHE A 597 -32.21 -0.90 5.01
C PHE A 597 -31.50 -0.53 3.71
N THR A 598 -31.60 0.73 3.30
CA THR A 598 -31.39 1.16 1.91
C THR A 598 -30.60 2.46 1.95
N ILE A 599 -29.38 2.49 1.44
CA ILE A 599 -28.46 3.64 1.59
C ILE A 599 -27.74 3.91 0.27
N THR A 600 -27.65 5.17 -0.15
CA THR A 600 -26.84 5.55 -1.32
C THR A 600 -25.36 5.25 -1.09
N LYS A 601 -24.58 5.17 -2.17
CA LYS A 601 -23.10 5.13 -2.04
C LYS A 601 -22.55 6.35 -1.29
N SER A 602 -23.22 7.52 -1.34
CA SER A 602 -22.87 8.70 -0.52
C SER A 602 -23.14 8.49 0.98
N GLY A 603 -24.31 7.94 1.34
CA GLY A 603 -24.67 7.63 2.73
C GLY A 603 -23.87 6.47 3.34
N TRP A 604 -23.34 5.56 2.50
CA TRP A 604 -22.36 4.56 2.89
C TRP A 604 -20.94 5.14 3.01
N LEU A 605 -20.54 6.09 2.15
CA LEU A 605 -19.25 6.80 2.20
C LEU A 605 -19.23 7.98 3.19
N THR A 606 -20.15 7.96 4.15
CA THR A 606 -20.25 8.90 5.28
C THR A 606 -20.79 8.18 6.52
N ASN A 607 -20.61 8.75 7.71
CA ASN A 607 -21.17 8.20 8.95
C ASN A 607 -22.69 8.45 9.07
N VAL A 608 -23.50 8.14 8.05
CA VAL A 608 -24.98 8.22 8.11
C VAL A 608 -25.57 6.86 8.49
N ALA A 609 -25.05 5.77 7.91
CA ALA A 609 -25.45 4.39 8.27
C ALA A 609 -25.38 4.13 9.78
N ASP A 610 -24.25 4.50 10.40
CA ASP A 610 -24.00 4.36 11.83
C ASP A 610 -24.93 5.24 12.70
N ASN A 611 -25.23 6.48 12.29
CA ASN A 611 -26.21 7.33 12.98
C ASN A 611 -27.62 6.70 12.95
N VAL A 612 -28.08 6.23 11.77
CA VAL A 612 -29.39 5.55 11.65
C VAL A 612 -29.43 4.30 12.53
N PHE A 613 -28.38 3.48 12.50
CA PHE A 613 -28.35 2.23 13.28
C PHE A 613 -28.24 2.46 14.79
N ALA A 614 -27.53 3.51 15.23
CA ALA A 614 -27.52 3.93 16.63
C ALA A 614 -28.92 4.37 17.11
N SER A 615 -29.67 5.08 16.26
CA SER A 615 -31.06 5.46 16.53
C SER A 615 -31.99 4.24 16.64
N ILE A 616 -31.87 3.27 15.71
CA ILE A 616 -32.57 1.98 15.79
C ILE A 616 -32.22 1.24 17.09
N LYS A 617 -30.93 1.16 17.46
CA LYS A 617 -30.45 0.44 18.64
C LYS A 617 -30.88 1.07 19.97
N LYS A 618 -31.16 2.38 19.98
CA LYS A 618 -31.73 3.12 21.11
C LYS A 618 -33.20 2.77 21.37
N ASP A 619 -33.98 2.55 20.30
CA ASP A 619 -35.41 2.22 20.40
C ASP A 619 -35.68 0.70 20.48
N HIS A 620 -34.88 -0.11 19.79
CA HIS A 620 -35.07 -1.55 19.63
C HIS A 620 -33.88 -2.32 20.23
N SER A 621 -34.04 -2.79 21.47
CA SER A 621 -33.01 -3.51 22.23
C SER A 621 -32.77 -4.96 21.78
N LYS A 622 -33.72 -5.57 21.06
CA LYS A 622 -33.57 -6.84 20.33
C LYS A 622 -33.94 -6.64 18.87
N LEU A 623 -33.05 -7.01 17.94
CA LEU A 623 -33.26 -6.88 16.50
C LEU A 623 -32.75 -8.13 15.76
N VAL A 624 -33.46 -8.54 14.72
CA VAL A 624 -33.01 -9.52 13.71
C VAL A 624 -33.10 -8.90 12.31
N TRP A 625 -32.16 -9.25 11.42
CA TRP A 625 -32.17 -8.83 10.02
C TRP A 625 -31.48 -9.86 9.11
N THR A 626 -31.64 -9.70 7.79
CA THR A 626 -31.04 -10.58 6.78
C THR A 626 -30.43 -9.77 5.64
N VAL A 627 -29.19 -10.10 5.28
CA VAL A 627 -28.38 -9.51 4.20
C VAL A 627 -28.01 -10.63 3.22
N LYS A 628 -27.59 -10.32 1.98
CA LYS A 628 -27.04 -11.34 1.08
C LYS A 628 -25.56 -11.61 1.39
N GLU A 629 -25.03 -12.77 1.00
CA GLU A 629 -23.58 -13.07 1.13
C GLU A 629 -22.72 -12.27 0.13
N ASP A 630 -23.31 -11.63 -0.88
CA ASP A 630 -22.65 -10.82 -1.91
C ASP A 630 -22.81 -9.29 -1.73
N ASP A 631 -23.27 -8.82 -0.57
CA ASP A 631 -23.44 -7.39 -0.27
C ASP A 631 -22.09 -6.67 -0.08
N GLU A 632 -21.89 -5.52 -0.74
CA GLU A 632 -20.66 -4.72 -0.66
C GLU A 632 -20.29 -4.26 0.77
N ASN A 633 -21.24 -4.25 1.72
CA ASN A 633 -21.08 -3.71 3.07
C ASN A 633 -21.17 -4.80 4.17
N LEU A 634 -21.06 -6.09 3.80
CA LEU A 634 -21.33 -7.21 4.71
C LEU A 634 -20.50 -7.14 6.02
N THR A 635 -19.23 -6.73 5.96
CA THR A 635 -18.34 -6.53 7.13
C THR A 635 -18.91 -5.56 8.16
N TRP A 636 -19.60 -4.49 7.74
CA TRP A 636 -20.21 -3.52 8.65
C TRP A 636 -21.38 -4.14 9.42
N PHE A 637 -22.17 -5.01 8.79
CA PHE A 637 -23.23 -5.75 9.49
C PHE A 637 -22.68 -6.76 10.52
N PHE A 638 -21.50 -7.34 10.27
CA PHE A 638 -20.79 -8.16 11.27
C PHE A 638 -20.35 -7.34 12.49
N ASP A 639 -19.87 -6.10 12.32
CA ASP A 639 -19.50 -5.20 13.44
C ASP A 639 -20.71 -4.82 14.32
N LYS A 640 -21.91 -4.66 13.73
CA LYS A 640 -23.11 -4.26 14.48
C LYS A 640 -23.85 -5.40 15.18
N ALA A 641 -23.53 -6.65 14.87
CA ALA A 641 -24.20 -7.86 15.37
C ALA A 641 -23.50 -8.52 16.57
N GLU A 642 -24.28 -9.26 17.37
CA GLU A 642 -23.75 -10.14 18.43
C GLU A 642 -23.64 -11.61 17.96
N GLY A 643 -24.28 -11.95 16.85
CA GLY A 643 -24.18 -13.26 16.20
C GLY A 643 -24.80 -13.25 14.80
N SER A 644 -24.43 -14.25 14.00
CA SER A 644 -24.90 -14.43 12.62
C SER A 644 -24.96 -15.89 12.19
N LEU A 645 -25.62 -16.15 11.06
CA LEU A 645 -25.77 -17.48 10.45
C LEU A 645 -25.94 -17.33 8.92
N SER A 646 -25.08 -17.96 8.12
CA SER A 646 -25.25 -18.05 6.65
C SER A 646 -26.04 -19.31 6.25
N LYS A 647 -26.91 -19.18 5.24
CA LYS A 647 -27.60 -20.27 4.54
C LYS A 647 -28.02 -19.81 3.13
N ASP A 648 -27.88 -20.68 2.14
CA ASP A 648 -28.40 -20.51 0.77
C ASP A 648 -28.03 -19.18 0.06
N GLY A 649 -26.92 -18.54 0.46
CA GLY A 649 -26.48 -17.23 -0.06
C GLY A 649 -27.01 -16.01 0.70
N GLU A 650 -27.70 -16.21 1.84
CA GLU A 650 -28.19 -15.17 2.74
C GLU A 650 -27.54 -15.30 4.13
N VAL A 651 -27.24 -14.17 4.77
CA VAL A 651 -26.71 -14.09 6.14
C VAL A 651 -27.75 -13.44 7.04
N MET A 652 -28.22 -14.19 8.03
CA MET A 652 -29.01 -13.65 9.14
C MET A 652 -28.09 -13.09 10.21
N PHE A 653 -28.48 -11.96 10.81
CA PHE A 653 -27.77 -11.26 11.89
C PHE A 653 -28.74 -10.91 13.02
N TRP A 654 -28.24 -10.81 14.26
CA TRP A 654 -29.03 -10.38 15.41
C TRP A 654 -28.20 -9.68 16.51
N TYR A 655 -28.88 -8.93 17.38
CA TYR A 655 -28.37 -8.50 18.68
C TYR A 655 -29.47 -8.51 19.76
N GLY A 656 -29.07 -8.51 21.04
CA GLY A 656 -29.94 -8.42 22.22
C GLY A 656 -30.43 -9.77 22.76
N ILE A 657 -30.02 -10.89 22.18
CA ILE A 657 -30.54 -12.21 22.50
C ILE A 657 -29.68 -12.89 23.58
N GLY A 658 -30.00 -12.60 24.85
CA GLY A 658 -29.26 -13.12 26.01
C GLY A 658 -29.51 -14.60 26.35
N ASN A 659 -30.54 -15.24 25.80
CA ASN A 659 -30.92 -16.63 26.09
C ASN A 659 -30.48 -17.59 24.97
N GLY A 660 -29.81 -18.69 25.35
CA GLY A 660 -29.35 -19.71 24.40
C GLY A 660 -30.48 -20.47 23.72
N ASP A 661 -31.63 -20.62 24.37
CA ASP A 661 -32.79 -21.30 23.77
C ASP A 661 -33.50 -20.41 22.72
N GLU A 662 -33.61 -19.10 22.95
CA GLU A 662 -34.09 -18.14 21.94
C GLU A 662 -33.19 -18.15 20.69
N VAL A 663 -31.86 -18.14 20.87
CA VAL A 663 -30.90 -18.26 19.76
C VAL A 663 -31.06 -19.59 19.02
N LYS A 664 -31.26 -20.69 19.75
CA LYS A 664 -31.44 -22.02 19.16
C LYS A 664 -32.74 -22.14 18.35
N GLU A 665 -33.83 -21.54 18.82
CA GLU A 665 -35.09 -21.46 18.10
C GLU A 665 -34.92 -20.65 16.81
N LEU A 666 -34.36 -19.44 16.89
CA LEU A 666 -34.06 -18.59 15.73
C LEU A 666 -33.16 -19.29 14.68
N ILE A 667 -32.09 -19.94 15.13
CA ILE A 667 -31.20 -20.74 14.27
C ILE A 667 -31.96 -21.89 13.62
N THR A 668 -32.83 -22.59 14.37
CA THR A 668 -33.61 -23.72 13.82
C THR A 668 -34.63 -23.25 12.78
N GLU A 669 -35.25 -22.09 13.01
CA GLU A 669 -36.22 -21.49 12.10
C GLU A 669 -35.57 -21.01 10.80
N PHE A 670 -34.45 -20.27 10.86
CA PHE A 670 -33.69 -19.87 9.67
C PHE A 670 -33.12 -21.08 8.93
N THR A 671 -32.56 -22.07 9.66
CA THR A 671 -32.07 -23.32 9.06
C THR A 671 -33.18 -24.08 8.33
N ARG A 672 -34.44 -23.96 8.76
CA ARG A 672 -35.60 -24.54 8.07
C ARG A 672 -36.09 -23.70 6.89
N TYR A 673 -36.36 -22.41 7.09
CA TYR A 673 -37.11 -21.57 6.15
C TYR A 673 -36.29 -20.49 5.40
N GLY A 674 -35.04 -20.23 5.82
CA GLY A 674 -34.23 -19.11 5.29
C GLY A 674 -34.90 -17.76 5.59
N ARG A 675 -34.67 -16.73 4.76
CA ARG A 675 -35.35 -15.42 4.90
C ARG A 675 -36.88 -15.50 4.91
N SER A 676 -37.50 -16.58 4.41
CA SER A 676 -38.97 -16.73 4.46
C SER A 676 -39.55 -16.90 5.87
N MET A 677 -38.72 -17.14 6.90
CA MET A 677 -39.16 -17.03 8.30
C MET A 677 -39.67 -15.63 8.68
N LEU A 678 -39.15 -14.58 8.01
CA LEU A 678 -39.58 -13.20 8.22
C LEU A 678 -40.93 -12.90 7.55
N GLY A 679 -41.48 -13.88 6.84
CA GLY A 679 -42.78 -13.86 6.18
C GLY A 679 -42.93 -12.80 5.09
N ASP A 680 -44.15 -12.67 4.58
CA ASP A 680 -44.55 -11.67 3.58
C ASP A 680 -44.53 -10.22 4.14
N ALA A 681 -44.02 -10.04 5.37
CA ALA A 681 -43.77 -8.77 6.00
C ALA A 681 -42.45 -8.12 5.57
N ASN A 682 -41.45 -8.92 5.18
CA ASN A 682 -40.14 -8.43 4.76
C ASN A 682 -40.12 -8.22 3.22
N LEU A 683 -39.62 -7.06 2.76
CA LEU A 683 -39.64 -6.67 1.35
C LEU A 683 -38.74 -7.59 0.50
N GLU A 684 -37.55 -7.91 0.99
CA GLU A 684 -36.62 -8.83 0.32
C GLU A 684 -37.20 -10.24 0.19
N ALA A 685 -37.95 -10.72 1.20
CA ALA A 685 -38.61 -12.02 1.16
C ALA A 685 -39.66 -12.11 0.02
N ARG A 686 -40.36 -11.00 -0.28
CA ARG A 686 -41.33 -10.94 -1.39
C ARG A 686 -40.62 -10.88 -2.75
N LEU A 687 -39.57 -10.07 -2.87
CA LEU A 687 -38.76 -9.95 -4.09
C LEU A 687 -38.11 -11.29 -4.47
N HIS A 688 -37.53 -12.01 -3.51
CA HIS A 688 -36.94 -13.33 -3.75
C HIS A 688 -37.98 -14.38 -4.16
N ARG A 689 -39.20 -14.34 -3.62
CA ARG A 689 -40.29 -15.23 -4.07
C ARG A 689 -40.66 -14.96 -5.53
N ALA A 690 -40.85 -13.70 -5.93
CA ALA A 690 -41.18 -13.33 -7.30
C ALA A 690 -40.08 -13.81 -8.29
N ALA A 691 -38.80 -13.67 -7.94
CA ALA A 691 -37.70 -14.18 -8.76
C ALA A 691 -37.70 -15.73 -8.88
N LYS A 692 -38.11 -16.45 -7.83
CA LYS A 692 -38.22 -17.91 -7.81
C LYS A 692 -39.43 -18.44 -8.60
N GLU A 693 -40.52 -17.68 -8.63
CA GLU A 693 -41.69 -17.95 -9.46
C GLU A 693 -41.39 -17.68 -10.95
N ALA A 694 -40.74 -16.56 -11.27
CA ALA A 694 -40.31 -16.24 -12.63
C ALA A 694 -39.32 -17.28 -13.22
N SER A 695 -38.35 -17.74 -12.42
CA SER A 695 -37.36 -18.73 -12.87
C SER A 695 -37.92 -20.16 -12.99
N SER A 696 -38.95 -20.53 -12.24
CA SER A 696 -39.60 -21.85 -12.36
C SER A 696 -40.56 -21.95 -13.55
N GLY A 697 -41.11 -20.83 -14.03
CA GLY A 697 -41.96 -20.80 -15.24
C GLY A 697 -41.26 -21.22 -16.54
N LEU A 698 -39.93 -21.10 -16.61
CA LEU A 698 -39.13 -21.44 -17.80
C LEU A 698 -38.80 -22.94 -17.94
N GLY A 699 -39.05 -23.76 -16.92
CA GLY A 699 -38.72 -25.19 -16.92
C GLY A 699 -39.74 -26.12 -17.60
N ALA A 700 -40.85 -25.59 -18.11
CA ALA A 700 -42.03 -26.38 -18.48
C ALA A 700 -42.03 -26.96 -19.92
N SER A 701 -40.91 -27.50 -20.40
CA SER A 701 -40.87 -28.28 -21.65
C SER A 701 -39.76 -29.33 -21.68
N VAL A 702 -39.92 -30.34 -22.55
CA VAL A 702 -39.07 -31.53 -22.75
C VAL A 702 -39.05 -32.51 -21.55
N LYS A 703 -39.77 -33.62 -21.71
CA LYS A 703 -39.69 -34.79 -20.79
C LYS A 703 -38.40 -35.58 -21.03
N PRO A 704 -37.77 -36.17 -20.00
CA PRO A 704 -36.64 -37.08 -20.18
C PRO A 704 -37.08 -38.46 -20.67
N HIS A 705 -36.21 -39.11 -21.45
CA HIS A 705 -36.18 -40.57 -21.64
C HIS A 705 -34.73 -41.04 -21.45
N SER A 706 -34.54 -42.01 -20.55
CA SER A 706 -33.32 -42.82 -20.46
C SER A 706 -33.43 -44.00 -21.45
N PRO A 707 -32.31 -44.65 -21.83
CA PRO A 707 -31.83 -45.76 -20.98
C PRO A 707 -30.29 -45.86 -20.87
N GLN A 708 -29.83 -46.70 -19.95
CA GLN A 708 -28.45 -47.20 -19.90
C GLN A 708 -28.29 -48.52 -20.66
N ALA A 709 -27.07 -48.74 -21.17
CA ALA A 709 -26.39 -50.04 -21.35
C ALA A 709 -27.08 -51.18 -22.13
N GLN A 710 -26.50 -51.53 -23.29
CA GLN A 710 -26.28 -52.93 -23.68
C GLN A 710 -25.00 -53.07 -24.52
N GLN A 711 -24.55 -54.30 -24.77
CA GLN A 711 -23.19 -54.63 -25.22
C GLN A 711 -23.10 -55.15 -26.67
N ALA A 712 -21.86 -55.17 -27.18
CA ALA A 712 -21.26 -56.19 -28.06
C ALA A 712 -21.32 -56.07 -29.62
N ARG A 713 -20.11 -55.78 -30.17
CA ARG A 713 -19.44 -56.40 -31.36
C ARG A 713 -20.01 -56.20 -32.78
N GLY A 714 -19.11 -55.90 -33.75
CA GLY A 714 -19.39 -56.13 -35.17
C GLY A 714 -18.39 -55.59 -36.22
N PHE A 715 -17.33 -56.36 -36.54
CA PHE A 715 -16.59 -56.34 -37.81
C PHE A 715 -15.81 -55.08 -38.26
N SER A 716 -15.14 -55.18 -39.42
CA SER A 716 -13.94 -54.39 -39.80
C SER A 716 -13.75 -54.28 -41.32
N THR A 717 -12.74 -53.48 -41.73
CA THR A 717 -11.96 -53.56 -42.99
C THR A 717 -12.68 -53.53 -44.36
N ILE A 718 -12.51 -52.44 -45.14
CA ILE A 718 -11.52 -52.34 -46.25
C ILE A 718 -11.56 -50.95 -46.94
N ALA A 719 -10.46 -50.58 -47.63
CA ALA A 719 -10.24 -49.26 -48.23
C ALA A 719 -10.63 -49.16 -49.73
N ARG A 720 -10.68 -47.93 -50.27
CA ARG A 720 -10.62 -47.64 -51.72
C ARG A 720 -9.71 -46.45 -52.06
N ARG A 721 -9.13 -46.49 -53.26
CA ARG A 721 -8.25 -45.49 -53.89
C ARG A 721 -9.05 -44.46 -54.71
N PRO A 722 -8.44 -43.31 -55.07
CA PRO A 722 -8.60 -42.68 -56.39
C PRO A 722 -7.40 -42.99 -57.33
N VAL A 723 -7.55 -42.69 -58.63
CA VAL A 723 -6.68 -43.20 -59.72
C VAL A 723 -5.86 -42.08 -60.39
N SER A 724 -4.67 -42.42 -60.88
CA SER A 724 -3.73 -41.51 -61.57
C SER A 724 -4.14 -41.19 -63.01
N LYS A 725 -3.75 -40.00 -63.49
CA LYS A 725 -3.56 -39.70 -64.92
C LYS A 725 -2.16 -39.14 -65.16
N THR A 726 -1.42 -39.81 -66.04
CA THR A 726 -0.27 -39.30 -66.81
C THR A 726 -0.76 -39.14 -68.28
N VAL A 727 -0.03 -38.65 -69.30
CA VAL A 727 1.41 -38.62 -69.58
C VAL A 727 1.71 -37.48 -70.58
N ARG A 728 2.88 -36.82 -70.48
CA ARG A 728 3.95 -36.62 -71.52
C ARG A 728 4.58 -35.22 -71.50
N ARG A 729 5.82 -34.98 -71.96
CA ARG A 729 7.11 -35.75 -71.98
C ARG A 729 8.17 -34.86 -72.66
N ASN A 730 9.32 -34.60 -72.05
CA ASN A 730 10.61 -34.39 -72.75
C ASN A 730 11.80 -34.29 -71.76
N THR A 731 13.02 -34.42 -72.28
CA THR A 731 14.29 -34.80 -71.60
C THR A 731 15.48 -34.48 -72.53
N PRO A 732 16.76 -34.57 -72.11
CA PRO A 732 17.39 -34.39 -70.78
C PRO A 732 18.68 -33.52 -70.84
N GLN A 733 19.36 -33.31 -69.69
CA GLN A 733 20.85 -33.40 -69.48
C GLN A 733 21.14 -33.17 -67.96
N PRO A 734 22.31 -33.57 -67.41
CA PRO A 734 22.45 -33.88 -65.97
C PRO A 734 23.45 -33.02 -65.17
N LEU A 735 23.38 -33.10 -63.83
CA LEU A 735 24.48 -33.07 -62.83
C LEU A 735 23.87 -33.48 -61.44
N PRO A 736 24.65 -33.68 -60.34
CA PRO A 736 24.59 -34.96 -59.62
C PRO A 736 23.62 -35.02 -58.41
N THR A 737 23.37 -36.25 -57.99
CA THR A 737 22.58 -36.61 -56.80
C THR A 737 23.23 -36.19 -55.48
N SER A 738 22.48 -35.47 -54.65
CA SER A 738 22.72 -35.36 -53.20
C SER A 738 21.45 -35.78 -52.46
N LEU A 739 21.58 -36.69 -51.50
CA LEU A 739 20.46 -37.27 -50.76
C LEU A 739 19.93 -36.28 -49.72
N ARG A 740 18.75 -35.70 -49.98
CA ARG A 740 18.04 -34.86 -48.99
C ARG A 740 17.45 -35.72 -47.87
N GLY A 741 18.08 -35.69 -46.70
CA GLY A 741 17.42 -36.07 -45.44
C GLY A 741 16.32 -35.05 -45.10
N TYR A 742 15.14 -35.53 -44.71
CA TYR A 742 14.03 -34.68 -44.29
C TYR A 742 14.23 -34.20 -42.84
N ALA A 743 14.28 -32.88 -42.62
CA ALA A 743 14.28 -32.27 -41.30
C ALA A 743 12.84 -31.94 -40.86
N THR A 744 12.16 -32.90 -40.22
CA THR A 744 10.82 -32.69 -39.65
C THR A 744 10.93 -32.10 -38.25
N SER A 745 11.06 -30.76 -38.15
CA SER A 745 10.99 -30.02 -36.89
C SER A 745 9.81 -29.05 -36.90
N THR A 746 8.92 -29.17 -35.91
CA THR A 746 7.83 -28.22 -35.63
C THR A 746 8.28 -27.05 -34.76
N ASN A 747 9.39 -27.21 -34.03
CA ASN A 747 9.99 -26.13 -33.24
C ASN A 747 10.54 -25.05 -34.20
N PRO A 748 10.09 -23.78 -34.09
CA PRO A 748 10.51 -22.70 -34.98
C PRO A 748 11.95 -22.23 -34.76
N ASN A 749 12.56 -22.58 -33.62
CA ASN A 749 13.92 -22.23 -33.24
C ASN A 749 14.62 -23.49 -32.69
N PRO A 750 14.92 -24.50 -33.51
CA PRO A 750 15.45 -25.78 -33.04
C PRO A 750 16.90 -25.65 -32.56
N PRO A 751 17.34 -26.44 -31.56
CA PRO A 751 18.73 -26.44 -31.11
C PRO A 751 19.73 -26.74 -32.22
N PHE A 752 20.90 -26.09 -32.17
CA PHE A 752 21.98 -26.38 -33.12
C PHE A 752 22.61 -27.76 -32.90
N GLY A 753 22.55 -28.29 -31.68
CA GLY A 753 23.26 -29.49 -31.28
C GLY A 753 24.77 -29.34 -31.53
N ASN A 754 25.40 -30.39 -32.04
CA ASN A 754 26.85 -30.39 -32.32
C ASN A 754 27.23 -29.53 -33.55
N LYS A 755 26.31 -28.83 -34.22
CA LYS A 755 26.66 -27.99 -35.39
C LYS A 755 27.53 -26.77 -35.01
N ASN A 756 27.49 -26.37 -33.75
CA ASN A 756 28.32 -25.29 -33.20
C ASN A 756 29.56 -25.80 -32.42
N SER A 757 29.86 -27.11 -32.40
CA SER A 757 31.03 -27.64 -31.67
C SER A 757 32.34 -27.42 -32.44
N SER A 758 32.64 -26.17 -32.78
CA SER A 758 33.78 -25.78 -33.62
C SER A 758 34.98 -25.24 -32.83
N ASN A 759 34.77 -24.68 -31.63
CA ASN A 759 35.85 -24.23 -30.77
C ASN A 759 36.37 -25.40 -29.91
N THR A 760 37.67 -25.68 -30.01
CA THR A 760 38.36 -26.70 -29.20
C THR A 760 39.35 -26.10 -28.21
N GLN A 761 39.46 -24.76 -28.14
CA GLN A 761 40.35 -24.06 -27.23
C GLN A 761 39.62 -23.74 -25.92
N PRO A 762 40.22 -23.98 -24.73
CA PRO A 762 39.60 -23.61 -23.46
C PRO A 762 39.44 -22.08 -23.32
N ALA A 763 38.21 -21.61 -23.13
CA ALA A 763 37.91 -20.20 -22.93
C ALA A 763 38.28 -19.76 -21.50
N LYS A 764 38.97 -18.62 -21.39
CA LYS A 764 39.43 -17.98 -20.15
C LYS A 764 38.27 -17.16 -19.56
N VAL A 765 37.72 -17.60 -18.43
CA VAL A 765 36.53 -16.98 -17.79
C VAL A 765 36.93 -16.19 -16.55
N ALA A 766 36.35 -15.01 -16.35
CA ALA A 766 36.39 -14.26 -15.09
C ALA A 766 34.98 -14.09 -14.51
N LEU A 767 34.82 -14.30 -13.21
CA LEU A 767 33.54 -14.22 -12.51
C LEU A 767 33.56 -13.12 -11.44
N ILE A 768 32.88 -12.01 -11.72
CA ILE A 768 32.76 -10.87 -10.80
C ILE A 768 31.52 -11.06 -9.93
N GLY A 769 31.66 -11.08 -8.59
CA GLY A 769 30.54 -11.33 -7.66
C GLY A 769 30.37 -12.79 -7.22
N ALA A 770 31.43 -13.60 -7.32
CA ALA A 770 31.42 -15.06 -7.15
C ALA A 770 30.84 -15.62 -5.82
N ARG A 771 30.64 -14.79 -4.79
CA ARG A 771 30.15 -15.21 -3.45
C ARG A 771 28.69 -15.66 -3.41
N GLY A 772 27.84 -15.20 -4.32
CA GLY A 772 26.40 -15.53 -4.32
C GLY A 772 26.12 -17.01 -4.62
N TYR A 773 24.96 -17.54 -4.22
CA TYR A 773 24.56 -18.94 -4.50
C TYR A 773 24.64 -19.27 -6.00
N THR A 774 24.20 -18.37 -6.87
CA THR A 774 24.35 -18.45 -8.33
C THR A 774 25.81 -18.54 -8.79
N GLY A 775 26.70 -17.76 -8.16
CA GLY A 775 28.13 -17.78 -8.46
C GLY A 775 28.76 -19.13 -8.11
N GLN A 776 28.44 -19.69 -6.94
CA GLN A 776 28.90 -21.01 -6.52
C GLN A 776 28.35 -22.14 -7.43
N ALA A 777 27.07 -22.05 -7.83
CA ALA A 777 26.47 -23.00 -8.79
C ALA A 777 27.16 -22.93 -10.16
N LEU A 778 27.49 -21.73 -10.63
CA LEU A 778 28.25 -21.54 -11.88
C LEU A 778 29.69 -22.04 -11.77
N ILE A 779 30.38 -21.83 -10.65
CA ILE A 779 31.72 -22.37 -10.39
C ILE A 779 31.73 -23.90 -10.53
N SER A 780 30.73 -24.59 -9.98
CA SER A 780 30.59 -26.05 -10.11
C SER A 780 30.42 -26.47 -11.57
N LEU A 781 29.59 -25.77 -12.35
CA LEU A 781 29.40 -26.02 -13.78
C LEU A 781 30.66 -25.75 -14.60
N LEU A 782 31.38 -24.66 -14.32
CA LEU A 782 32.66 -24.33 -14.96
C LEU A 782 33.76 -25.33 -14.58
N ASN A 783 33.74 -25.92 -13.39
CA ASN A 783 34.63 -27.03 -13.04
C ASN A 783 34.34 -28.27 -13.90
N SER A 784 33.07 -28.57 -14.16
CA SER A 784 32.64 -29.74 -14.95
C SER A 784 32.76 -29.58 -16.48
N HIS A 785 32.71 -28.35 -17.02
CA HIS A 785 32.75 -28.11 -18.48
C HIS A 785 34.14 -28.38 -19.08
N PRO A 786 34.30 -29.17 -20.17
CA PRO A 786 35.62 -29.53 -20.71
C PRO A 786 36.46 -28.32 -21.17
N HIS A 787 35.84 -27.35 -21.86
CA HIS A 787 36.52 -26.21 -22.48
C HIS A 787 36.27 -24.83 -21.83
N MET A 788 35.95 -24.79 -20.52
CA MET A 788 35.95 -23.53 -19.76
C MET A 788 37.06 -23.58 -18.69
N ASP A 789 37.88 -22.54 -18.61
CA ASP A 789 38.92 -22.37 -17.59
C ASP A 789 38.69 -21.06 -16.83
N LEU A 790 38.10 -21.18 -15.64
CA LEU A 790 37.95 -20.07 -14.70
C LEU A 790 39.34 -19.61 -14.25
N ARG A 791 39.62 -18.32 -14.44
CA ARG A 791 40.92 -17.69 -14.11
C ARG A 791 40.84 -16.81 -12.88
N HIS A 792 39.83 -15.94 -12.82
CA HIS A 792 39.69 -14.94 -11.76
C HIS A 792 38.29 -14.99 -11.15
N VAL A 793 38.19 -14.81 -9.83
CA VAL A 793 36.93 -14.73 -9.09
C VAL A 793 36.95 -13.54 -8.14
N SER A 794 36.10 -12.55 -8.37
CA SER A 794 36.07 -11.35 -7.52
C SER A 794 35.03 -11.45 -6.41
N SER A 795 35.46 -11.14 -5.18
CA SER A 795 34.62 -11.00 -3.99
C SER A 795 35.27 -10.08 -2.95
N ARG A 796 34.66 -8.92 -2.70
CA ARG A 796 35.12 -7.93 -1.69
C ARG A 796 35.25 -8.53 -0.29
N GLU A 797 34.41 -9.50 0.07
CA GLU A 797 34.32 -10.10 1.41
C GLU A 797 35.21 -11.34 1.59
N LEU A 798 35.58 -12.01 0.50
CA LEU A 798 36.38 -13.25 0.54
C LEU A 798 37.81 -13.04 0.05
N ALA A 799 38.20 -11.81 -0.33
CA ALA A 799 39.50 -11.50 -0.88
C ALA A 799 40.66 -12.09 -0.05
N GLY A 800 41.60 -12.77 -0.72
CA GLY A 800 42.70 -13.50 -0.08
C GLY A 800 42.37 -14.93 0.38
N GLN A 801 41.11 -15.37 0.34
CA GLN A 801 40.73 -16.76 0.63
C GLN A 801 40.80 -17.64 -0.63
N LYS A 802 41.20 -18.91 -0.47
CA LYS A 802 41.22 -19.90 -1.56
C LYS A 802 39.79 -20.30 -1.97
N LEU A 803 39.53 -20.35 -3.27
CA LEU A 803 38.31 -20.86 -3.86
C LEU A 803 38.11 -22.35 -3.53
N LYS A 804 36.87 -22.76 -3.26
CA LYS A 804 36.47 -24.16 -3.03
C LYS A 804 35.51 -24.59 -4.14
N GLY A 805 35.51 -25.87 -4.50
CA GLY A 805 34.65 -26.40 -5.56
C GLY A 805 35.13 -26.16 -6.99
N TYR A 806 36.38 -25.71 -7.17
CA TYR A 806 37.07 -25.67 -8.46
C TYR A 806 38.44 -26.35 -8.30
N GLU A 807 38.73 -27.33 -9.15
CA GLU A 807 39.84 -28.28 -8.97
C GLU A 807 40.87 -28.19 -10.10
N LYS A 808 40.50 -27.66 -11.27
CA LYS A 808 41.39 -27.44 -12.43
C LYS A 808 42.55 -26.47 -12.14
N ARG A 809 42.41 -25.60 -11.14
CA ARG A 809 43.35 -24.52 -10.81
C ARG A 809 43.22 -24.12 -9.35
N GLU A 810 44.33 -23.80 -8.69
CA GLU A 810 44.27 -23.07 -7.42
C GLU A 810 43.94 -21.60 -7.70
N ILE A 811 42.77 -21.14 -7.27
CA ILE A 811 42.32 -19.75 -7.42
C ILE A 811 42.10 -19.16 -6.03
N THR A 812 42.46 -17.89 -5.87
CA THR A 812 42.19 -17.08 -4.67
C THR A 812 41.16 -16.01 -5.03
N TYR A 813 40.25 -15.67 -4.12
CA TYR A 813 39.32 -14.56 -4.34
C TYR A 813 40.07 -13.23 -4.38
N GLU A 814 39.71 -12.39 -5.34
CA GLU A 814 40.34 -11.08 -5.59
C GLU A 814 39.36 -9.93 -5.35
N ASN A 815 39.90 -8.75 -5.04
CA ASN A 815 39.12 -7.51 -4.94
C ASN A 815 39.35 -6.64 -6.19
N LEU A 816 39.04 -7.18 -7.37
CA LEU A 816 39.18 -6.49 -8.65
C LEU A 816 38.34 -5.21 -8.67
N SER A 817 38.98 -4.09 -8.97
CA SER A 817 38.33 -2.83 -9.30
C SER A 817 37.98 -2.75 -10.80
N PRO A 818 37.15 -1.79 -11.24
CA PRO A 818 36.95 -1.53 -12.67
C PRO A 818 38.27 -1.29 -13.43
N GLU A 819 39.23 -0.60 -12.83
CA GLU A 819 40.56 -0.35 -13.43
C GLU A 819 41.36 -1.66 -13.61
N ASP A 820 41.23 -2.62 -12.69
CA ASP A 820 41.84 -3.94 -12.85
C ASP A 820 41.21 -4.72 -14.00
N VAL A 821 39.88 -4.73 -14.08
CA VAL A 821 39.12 -5.39 -15.15
C VAL A 821 39.47 -4.80 -16.52
N ARG A 822 39.48 -3.47 -16.64
CA ARG A 822 39.90 -2.76 -17.86
C ARG A 822 41.32 -3.15 -18.28
N ARG A 823 42.27 -3.14 -17.34
CA ARG A 823 43.69 -3.46 -17.57
C ARG A 823 43.96 -4.94 -17.86
N MET A 824 43.04 -5.84 -17.51
CA MET A 824 43.06 -7.25 -17.92
C MET A 824 42.51 -7.43 -19.35
N GLU A 825 41.47 -6.67 -19.70
CA GLU A 825 40.90 -6.63 -21.05
C GLU A 825 41.86 -6.01 -22.08
N GLU A 826 42.53 -4.90 -21.74
CA GLU A 826 43.57 -4.24 -22.56
C GLU A 826 44.67 -5.21 -23.05
N LYS A 827 44.90 -6.32 -22.32
CA LYS A 827 45.87 -7.37 -22.64
C LYS A 827 45.27 -8.61 -23.32
N GLY A 828 43.95 -8.79 -23.32
CA GLY A 828 43.29 -10.04 -23.74
C GLY A 828 43.46 -11.21 -22.76
N GLU A 829 43.62 -10.95 -21.46
CA GLU A 829 43.77 -12.01 -20.45
C GLU A 829 42.50 -12.86 -20.31
N ILE A 830 41.31 -12.31 -20.59
CA ILE A 830 39.99 -12.94 -20.43
C ILE A 830 39.26 -13.03 -21.79
N ASP A 831 38.50 -14.11 -22.00
CA ASP A 831 37.65 -14.31 -23.20
C ASP A 831 36.15 -14.12 -22.87
N CYS A 832 35.76 -14.35 -21.61
CA CYS A 832 34.40 -14.13 -21.13
C CYS A 832 34.37 -13.58 -19.70
N TRP A 833 33.65 -12.46 -19.51
CA TRP A 833 33.36 -11.85 -18.22
C TRP A 833 31.92 -12.18 -17.81
N VAL A 834 31.74 -12.76 -16.61
CA VAL A 834 30.42 -13.00 -16.03
C VAL A 834 30.19 -12.06 -14.85
N MET A 835 29.17 -11.22 -14.95
CA MET A 835 28.78 -10.26 -13.91
C MET A 835 27.69 -10.87 -13.03
N ALA A 836 28.10 -11.56 -11.96
CA ALA A 836 27.24 -12.14 -10.93
C ALA A 836 27.00 -11.15 -9.75
N LEU A 837 26.78 -9.87 -10.08
CA LEU A 837 26.64 -8.78 -9.12
C LEU A 837 25.16 -8.46 -8.82
N PRO A 838 24.87 -7.72 -7.73
CA PRO A 838 23.53 -7.16 -7.50
C PRO A 838 23.14 -6.14 -8.57
N ASN A 839 21.83 -5.97 -8.80
CA ASN A 839 21.30 -4.94 -9.68
C ASN A 839 21.79 -3.54 -9.27
N GLY A 840 22.09 -2.70 -10.25
CA GLY A 840 22.63 -1.35 -10.10
C GLY A 840 24.16 -1.29 -9.92
N VAL A 841 24.85 -2.45 -9.98
CA VAL A 841 26.29 -2.56 -9.68
C VAL A 841 27.11 -3.03 -10.88
N CYS A 842 26.49 -3.58 -11.94
CA CYS A 842 27.24 -4.10 -13.09
C CYS A 842 27.90 -3.01 -13.94
N LYS A 843 27.26 -1.83 -14.07
CA LYS A 843 27.68 -0.80 -15.04
C LYS A 843 29.18 -0.43 -14.99
N PRO A 844 29.81 -0.10 -13.85
CA PRO A 844 31.24 0.29 -13.86
C PRO A 844 32.19 -0.81 -14.34
N PHE A 845 31.84 -2.09 -14.14
CA PHE A 845 32.63 -3.22 -14.61
C PHE A 845 32.37 -3.52 -16.10
N VAL A 846 31.16 -3.28 -16.59
CA VAL A 846 30.83 -3.35 -18.02
C VAL A 846 31.55 -2.23 -18.79
N ASP A 847 31.45 -0.99 -18.31
CA ASP A 847 32.13 0.17 -18.90
C ASP A 847 33.64 -0.06 -18.99
N ALA A 848 34.25 -0.64 -17.94
CA ALA A 848 35.67 -0.99 -17.92
C ALA A 848 36.10 -2.00 -19.01
N VAL A 849 35.30 -3.05 -19.27
CA VAL A 849 35.56 -3.99 -20.37
C VAL A 849 35.41 -3.28 -21.72
N GLU A 850 34.38 -2.45 -21.90
CA GLU A 850 34.15 -1.73 -23.15
C GLU A 850 35.22 -0.65 -23.45
N GLU A 851 35.78 -0.02 -22.41
CA GLU A 851 36.91 0.91 -22.54
C GLU A 851 38.23 0.20 -22.88
N GLY A 852 38.44 -1.01 -22.37
CA GLY A 852 39.72 -1.72 -22.44
C GLY A 852 40.16 -2.13 -23.85
N LYS A 853 39.21 -2.34 -24.78
CA LYS A 853 39.51 -2.56 -26.22
C LYS A 853 40.63 -3.57 -26.50
N GLY A 854 40.51 -4.74 -25.90
CA GLY A 854 41.48 -5.82 -26.03
C GLY A 854 41.71 -6.29 -27.49
N PRO A 855 42.72 -7.13 -27.73
CA PRO A 855 43.05 -7.65 -29.07
C PRO A 855 41.95 -8.54 -29.67
N GLN A 856 40.97 -8.96 -28.87
CA GLN A 856 39.72 -9.59 -29.27
C GLN A 856 38.60 -9.03 -28.38
N ASN A 857 37.37 -8.93 -28.88
CA ASN A 857 36.22 -8.55 -28.05
C ASN A 857 35.83 -9.74 -27.16
N SER A 858 35.99 -9.62 -25.84
CA SER A 858 35.44 -10.61 -24.90
C SER A 858 33.91 -10.62 -24.90
N VAL A 859 33.33 -11.71 -24.40
CA VAL A 859 31.88 -11.82 -24.17
C VAL A 859 31.54 -11.38 -22.74
N ILE A 860 30.59 -10.46 -22.58
CA ILE A 860 30.05 -10.07 -21.28
C ILE A 860 28.67 -10.71 -21.07
N VAL A 861 28.51 -11.46 -19.99
CA VAL A 861 27.24 -12.04 -19.55
C VAL A 861 26.80 -11.42 -18.22
N ASP A 862 25.72 -10.64 -18.24
CA ASP A 862 25.13 -10.04 -17.05
C ASP A 862 24.07 -10.97 -16.42
N LEU A 863 24.20 -11.28 -15.13
CA LEU A 863 23.20 -12.05 -14.38
C LEU A 863 22.21 -11.16 -13.60
N SER A 864 22.51 -9.87 -13.48
CA SER A 864 21.62 -8.88 -12.86
C SER A 864 20.42 -8.58 -13.78
N ALA A 865 19.61 -7.58 -13.41
CA ALA A 865 18.53 -7.09 -14.25
C ALA A 865 18.90 -5.81 -15.04
N ASP A 866 20.14 -5.31 -14.91
CA ASP A 866 20.55 -3.98 -15.36
C ASP A 866 20.39 -3.82 -16.89
N PHE A 867 20.74 -4.85 -17.66
CA PHE A 867 20.71 -4.81 -19.12
C PHE A 867 19.61 -5.67 -19.77
N ARG A 868 18.64 -6.18 -19.00
CA ARG A 868 17.52 -7.01 -19.53
C ARG A 868 16.49 -6.25 -20.38
N PHE A 869 16.58 -4.92 -20.37
CA PHE A 869 15.69 -3.99 -21.08
C PHE A 869 16.44 -3.08 -22.08
N ASP A 870 17.75 -3.28 -22.28
CA ASP A 870 18.55 -2.53 -23.26
C ASP A 870 18.58 -3.29 -24.59
N ASN A 871 18.16 -2.63 -25.68
CA ASN A 871 18.12 -3.22 -27.02
C ASN A 871 19.51 -3.42 -27.66
N LYS A 872 20.58 -2.97 -27.02
CA LYS A 872 21.98 -3.26 -27.39
C LYS A 872 22.49 -4.59 -26.82
N TRP A 873 21.74 -5.19 -25.90
CA TRP A 873 22.07 -6.46 -25.25
C TRP A 873 21.18 -7.57 -25.79
N THR A 874 21.77 -8.74 -26.03
CA THR A 874 21.00 -9.90 -26.49
C THR A 874 20.42 -10.62 -25.29
N TYR A 875 19.09 -10.77 -25.25
CA TYR A 875 18.42 -11.47 -24.15
C TYR A 875 18.70 -12.98 -24.25
N GLY A 876 19.35 -13.53 -23.22
CA GLY A 876 19.94 -14.86 -23.25
C GLY A 876 18.95 -16.01 -22.98
N LEU A 877 17.89 -16.16 -23.80
CA LEU A 877 16.90 -17.23 -23.69
C LEU A 877 16.82 -18.08 -24.99
N PRO A 878 17.75 -19.03 -25.22
CA PRO A 878 17.92 -19.76 -26.50
C PRO A 878 16.68 -20.47 -27.03
N GLU A 879 15.76 -20.87 -26.17
CA GLU A 879 14.52 -21.55 -26.57
C GLU A 879 13.51 -20.61 -27.25
N LEU A 880 13.57 -19.29 -26.97
CA LEU A 880 12.68 -18.26 -27.51
C LEU A 880 13.39 -17.27 -28.45
N VAL A 881 14.58 -16.79 -28.08
CA VAL A 881 15.41 -15.85 -28.85
C VAL A 881 16.24 -16.61 -29.88
N THR A 882 16.42 -16.06 -31.08
CA THR A 882 17.17 -16.72 -32.17
C THR A 882 18.56 -17.12 -31.71
N ARG A 883 18.86 -18.42 -31.74
CA ARG A 883 20.16 -18.96 -31.32
C ARG A 883 21.34 -18.39 -32.12
N SER A 884 21.10 -17.95 -33.36
CA SER A 884 22.09 -17.28 -34.22
C SER A 884 22.54 -15.90 -33.73
N ASP A 885 21.78 -15.29 -32.84
CA ASP A 885 21.97 -13.90 -32.44
C ASP A 885 22.70 -13.90 -31.09
N ILE A 886 22.30 -14.80 -30.18
CA ILE A 886 23.09 -15.19 -28.98
C ILE A 886 24.49 -15.67 -29.39
N ALA A 887 24.60 -16.50 -30.44
CA ALA A 887 25.89 -16.99 -30.94
C ALA A 887 26.79 -15.93 -31.61
N LYS A 888 26.32 -14.68 -31.76
CA LYS A 888 27.11 -13.53 -32.23
C LYS A 888 27.25 -12.43 -31.17
N ALA A 889 26.64 -12.61 -30.00
CA ALA A 889 26.54 -11.58 -28.99
C ALA A 889 27.79 -11.51 -28.12
N THR A 890 28.44 -10.34 -28.11
CA THR A 890 29.45 -9.99 -27.09
C THR A 890 28.83 -9.38 -25.83
N ARG A 891 27.51 -9.11 -25.84
CA ARG A 891 26.72 -8.54 -24.74
C ARG A 891 25.45 -9.35 -24.55
N ILE A 892 25.38 -10.13 -23.47
CA ILE A 892 24.25 -11.02 -23.18
C ILE A 892 23.65 -10.67 -21.81
N SER A 893 22.37 -10.31 -21.77
CA SER A 893 21.64 -10.13 -20.51
C SER A 893 20.88 -11.42 -20.19
N ASN A 894 21.27 -12.07 -19.09
CA ASN A 894 20.72 -13.36 -18.73
C ASN A 894 19.31 -13.21 -18.13
N PRO A 895 18.33 -14.04 -18.55
CA PRO A 895 16.99 -14.09 -17.97
C PRO A 895 16.97 -14.19 -16.44
N GLY A 896 15.97 -13.57 -15.84
CA GLY A 896 15.62 -13.79 -14.44
C GLY A 896 14.95 -15.14 -14.23
N CYS A 897 15.19 -15.77 -13.07
CA CYS A 897 14.71 -17.13 -12.80
C CYS A 897 13.19 -17.30 -12.98
N TYR A 898 12.39 -16.43 -12.37
CA TYR A 898 10.94 -16.44 -12.56
C TYR A 898 10.53 -16.11 -13.99
N ALA A 899 11.22 -15.18 -14.65
CA ALA A 899 10.91 -14.80 -16.03
C ALA A 899 11.17 -15.95 -17.00
N THR A 900 12.23 -16.74 -16.81
CA THR A 900 12.56 -17.94 -17.59
C THR A 900 11.39 -18.93 -17.59
N ALA A 901 10.93 -19.32 -16.40
CA ALA A 901 9.85 -20.29 -16.25
C ALA A 901 8.49 -19.77 -16.77
N ALA A 902 8.19 -18.47 -16.59
CA ALA A 902 6.94 -17.88 -17.04
C ALA A 902 6.90 -17.68 -18.55
N GLN A 903 7.99 -17.20 -19.16
CA GLN A 903 8.09 -17.05 -20.62
C GLN A 903 7.92 -18.39 -21.32
N LEU A 904 8.63 -19.43 -20.87
CA LEU A 904 8.50 -20.76 -21.46
C LEU A 904 7.11 -21.39 -21.18
N GLY A 905 6.50 -21.03 -20.06
CA GLY A 905 5.12 -21.39 -19.71
C GLY A 905 4.03 -20.68 -20.53
N ILE A 906 4.29 -19.51 -21.14
CA ILE A 906 3.28 -18.71 -21.86
C ILE A 906 3.52 -18.65 -23.37
N ALA A 907 4.78 -18.60 -23.83
CA ALA A 907 5.15 -18.38 -25.23
C ALA A 907 4.41 -19.26 -26.27
N PRO A 908 4.13 -20.56 -26.03
CA PRO A 908 3.39 -21.39 -26.98
C PRO A 908 1.93 -20.93 -27.20
N LEU A 909 1.35 -20.19 -26.24
CA LEU A 909 -0.04 -19.73 -26.25
C LEU A 909 -0.22 -18.24 -26.55
N VAL A 910 0.86 -17.46 -26.73
CA VAL A 910 0.79 -16.04 -27.12
C VAL A 910 -0.12 -15.81 -28.35
N PRO A 911 -0.10 -16.64 -29.41
CA PRO A 911 -1.02 -16.47 -30.55
C PRO A 911 -2.51 -16.71 -30.24
N PHE A 912 -2.83 -17.30 -29.09
CA PHE A 912 -4.18 -17.76 -28.71
C PHE A 912 -4.79 -16.99 -27.53
N LEU A 913 -4.10 -15.98 -27.00
CA LEU A 913 -4.54 -15.20 -25.84
C LEU A 913 -5.87 -14.48 -26.08
N GLY A 914 -6.79 -14.64 -25.13
CA GLY A 914 -8.07 -13.90 -25.04
C GLY A 914 -8.04 -12.80 -23.97
N GLY A 915 -6.87 -12.50 -23.41
CA GLY A 915 -6.67 -11.56 -22.31
C GLY A 915 -5.34 -11.81 -21.60
N GLN A 916 -5.02 -10.94 -20.62
CA GLN A 916 -3.77 -10.98 -19.84
C GLN A 916 -3.60 -12.31 -19.09
N PRO A 917 -2.47 -13.03 -19.30
CA PRO A 917 -2.07 -14.15 -18.44
C PRO A 917 -1.79 -13.71 -17.00
N THR A 918 -2.12 -14.55 -16.03
CA THR A 918 -1.77 -14.36 -14.61
C THR A 918 -0.88 -15.49 -14.13
N VAL A 919 0.31 -15.15 -13.64
CA VAL A 919 1.33 -16.07 -13.12
C VAL A 919 1.38 -15.93 -11.60
N PHE A 920 1.12 -17.01 -10.86
CA PHE A 920 1.47 -17.12 -9.44
C PHE A 920 2.71 -18.01 -9.32
N GLY A 921 3.79 -17.48 -8.74
CA GLY A 921 5.08 -18.18 -8.67
C GLY A 921 5.59 -18.29 -7.24
N VAL A 922 6.10 -19.47 -6.85
CA VAL A 922 6.73 -19.69 -5.55
C VAL A 922 8.16 -20.21 -5.73
N SER A 923 9.16 -19.53 -5.17
CA SER A 923 10.57 -19.95 -5.18
C SER A 923 11.06 -20.44 -3.82
N GLY A 924 12.16 -21.17 -3.86
CA GLY A 924 12.99 -21.39 -2.69
C GLY A 924 13.73 -20.13 -2.24
N TYR A 925 14.15 -20.10 -0.98
CA TYR A 925 14.72 -18.91 -0.34
C TYR A 925 16.11 -18.51 -0.83
N SER A 926 16.84 -19.40 -1.53
CA SER A 926 18.08 -19.04 -2.23
C SER A 926 17.89 -17.90 -3.24
N GLY A 927 16.68 -17.73 -3.79
CA GLY A 927 16.32 -16.63 -4.69
C GLY A 927 16.34 -15.24 -4.05
N ALA A 928 16.33 -15.13 -2.71
CA ALA A 928 16.54 -13.87 -1.99
C ALA A 928 18.03 -13.53 -1.74
N GLY A 929 18.95 -14.39 -2.20
CA GLY A 929 20.39 -14.20 -2.05
C GLY A 929 20.93 -14.54 -0.66
N THR A 930 22.15 -14.07 -0.37
CA THR A 930 22.92 -14.42 0.85
C THR A 930 22.91 -13.33 1.93
N LYS A 931 22.29 -12.17 1.70
CA LYS A 931 22.16 -11.10 2.70
C LYS A 931 20.92 -11.37 3.56
N PRO A 932 21.02 -11.40 4.91
CA PRO A 932 19.88 -11.69 5.78
C PRO A 932 18.67 -10.77 5.56
N SER A 933 17.48 -11.37 5.54
CA SER A 933 16.18 -10.74 5.34
C SER A 933 15.05 -11.68 5.76
N PRO A 934 13.81 -11.19 5.98
CA PRO A 934 12.65 -12.07 6.20
C PRO A 934 12.36 -13.07 5.05
N LYS A 935 12.99 -12.89 3.88
CA LYS A 935 12.80 -13.72 2.67
C LYS A 935 13.87 -14.81 2.51
N ASN A 936 14.86 -14.88 3.40
CA ASN A 936 15.83 -15.98 3.51
C ASN A 936 16.10 -16.41 4.96
N ASP A 937 15.25 -15.95 5.90
CA ASP A 937 15.13 -16.48 7.24
C ASP A 937 14.25 -17.75 7.21
N VAL A 938 14.86 -18.89 7.55
CA VAL A 938 14.18 -20.20 7.51
C VAL A 938 13.22 -20.39 8.69
N GLU A 939 13.41 -19.70 9.82
CA GLU A 939 12.48 -19.72 10.95
C GLU A 939 11.22 -18.92 10.61
N ASN A 940 11.38 -17.73 10.03
CA ASN A 940 10.28 -16.89 9.54
C ASN A 940 9.49 -17.53 8.37
N LEU A 941 10.14 -18.37 7.56
CA LEU A 941 9.51 -19.13 6.48
C LEU A 941 8.90 -20.47 6.94
N ALA A 942 9.11 -20.91 8.19
CA ALA A 942 8.62 -22.21 8.67
C ALA A 942 7.08 -22.26 8.69
N ASN A 943 6.50 -23.17 7.91
CA ASN A 943 5.04 -23.28 7.67
C ASN A 943 4.42 -22.01 7.02
N ASN A 944 5.22 -21.20 6.31
CA ASN A 944 4.85 -19.89 5.81
C ASN A 944 5.28 -19.68 4.34
N ILE A 945 4.62 -18.77 3.64
CA ILE A 945 5.05 -18.24 2.33
C ILE A 945 4.87 -16.72 2.30
N ILE A 946 5.82 -15.99 1.68
CA ILE A 946 5.87 -14.52 1.77
C ILE A 946 6.05 -13.91 0.37
N PRO A 947 5.29 -12.88 -0.03
CA PRO A 947 5.47 -12.25 -1.34
C PRO A 947 6.83 -11.54 -1.47
N TYR A 948 7.46 -11.63 -2.65
CA TYR A 948 8.56 -10.73 -3.00
C TYR A 948 8.01 -9.31 -3.22
N SER A 949 6.95 -9.20 -4.02
CA SER A 949 6.02 -8.08 -4.11
C SER A 949 4.66 -8.62 -4.59
N LEU A 950 3.59 -7.81 -4.49
CA LEU A 950 2.25 -8.20 -4.95
C LEU A 950 1.95 -7.74 -6.38
N THR A 951 2.65 -6.71 -6.86
CA THR A 951 2.67 -6.17 -8.22
C THR A 951 4.08 -5.67 -8.53
N ASP A 952 4.34 -5.18 -9.75
CA ASP A 952 5.51 -4.37 -10.12
C ASP A 952 6.86 -5.06 -9.86
N HIS A 953 6.87 -6.39 -9.82
CA HIS A 953 8.10 -7.15 -9.73
C HIS A 953 8.87 -7.00 -11.04
N ILE A 954 10.20 -6.86 -11.00
CA ILE A 954 10.99 -6.62 -12.23
C ILE A 954 10.78 -7.71 -13.30
N HIS A 955 10.56 -8.95 -12.86
CA HIS A 955 10.19 -10.09 -13.70
C HIS A 955 8.83 -9.94 -14.42
N GLU A 956 7.85 -9.21 -13.87
CA GLU A 956 6.54 -8.95 -14.51
C GLU A 956 6.75 -8.15 -15.80
N ARG A 957 7.49 -7.04 -15.69
CA ARG A 957 7.91 -6.21 -16.82
C ARG A 957 8.84 -6.97 -17.77
N GLU A 958 9.73 -7.82 -17.25
CA GLU A 958 10.63 -8.66 -18.05
C GLU A 958 9.85 -9.66 -18.93
N ILE A 959 8.90 -10.40 -18.36
CA ILE A 959 8.06 -11.34 -19.11
C ILE A 959 7.23 -10.58 -20.15
N SER A 960 6.59 -9.47 -19.75
CA SER A 960 5.75 -8.69 -20.67
C SER A 960 6.55 -8.13 -21.85
N SER A 961 7.73 -7.57 -21.57
CA SER A 961 8.62 -7.00 -22.59
C SER A 961 9.19 -8.02 -23.55
N GLN A 962 9.44 -9.26 -23.11
CA GLN A 962 10.07 -10.30 -23.94
C GLN A 962 9.04 -11.16 -24.69
N LEU A 963 7.79 -11.24 -24.21
CA LEU A 963 6.68 -11.89 -24.92
C LEU A 963 5.89 -10.93 -25.83
N GLY A 964 6.03 -9.61 -25.65
CA GLY A 964 5.27 -8.60 -26.39
C GLY A 964 3.79 -8.51 -25.99
N VAL A 965 3.42 -9.04 -24.81
CA VAL A 965 2.05 -9.06 -24.27
C VAL A 965 2.08 -8.92 -22.75
N ASP A 966 1.19 -8.11 -22.19
CA ASP A 966 1.16 -7.87 -20.74
C ASP A 966 0.81 -9.13 -19.95
N VAL A 967 1.56 -9.39 -18.88
CA VAL A 967 1.24 -10.42 -17.87
C VAL A 967 1.11 -9.79 -16.49
N ALA A 968 0.29 -10.39 -15.62
CA ALA A 968 0.31 -10.13 -14.18
C ALA A 968 1.12 -11.22 -13.48
N PHE A 969 2.03 -10.87 -12.57
CA PHE A 969 2.95 -11.81 -11.92
C PHE A 969 3.09 -11.57 -10.40
N ILE A 970 2.79 -12.62 -9.63
CA ILE A 970 2.73 -12.61 -8.17
C ILE A 970 3.79 -13.58 -7.59
N PRO A 971 5.04 -13.13 -7.35
CA PRO A 971 6.13 -13.93 -6.77
C PRO A 971 6.06 -14.08 -5.24
N HIS A 972 6.29 -15.30 -4.74
CA HIS A 972 6.35 -15.66 -3.32
C HIS A 972 7.60 -16.50 -3.00
N VAL A 973 8.11 -16.42 -1.77
CA VAL A 973 9.19 -17.29 -1.26
C VAL A 973 8.66 -18.28 -0.23
N ALA A 974 9.25 -19.47 -0.19
CA ALA A 974 8.93 -20.55 0.74
C ALA A 974 10.20 -21.17 1.37
N MET A 975 10.01 -21.98 2.42
CA MET A 975 11.10 -22.54 3.25
C MET A 975 12.06 -23.55 2.57
N TRP A 976 11.82 -23.99 1.32
CA TRP A 976 12.76 -24.87 0.62
C TRP A 976 13.93 -24.07 0.04
N PHE A 977 15.12 -24.67 -0.09
CA PHE A 977 16.32 -23.93 -0.51
C PHE A 977 16.26 -23.45 -1.97
N GLN A 978 16.03 -24.36 -2.93
CA GLN A 978 16.05 -24.05 -4.36
C GLN A 978 14.95 -24.78 -5.14
N GLY A 979 14.48 -24.16 -6.21
CA GLY A 979 13.35 -24.58 -7.05
C GLY A 979 12.23 -23.54 -7.10
N ILE A 980 11.67 -23.32 -8.28
CA ILE A 980 10.49 -22.50 -8.57
C ILE A 980 9.35 -23.38 -9.05
N HIS A 981 8.12 -23.05 -8.64
CA HIS A 981 6.88 -23.53 -9.25
C HIS A 981 5.98 -22.35 -9.61
N HIS A 982 5.61 -22.26 -10.89
CA HIS A 982 4.56 -21.37 -11.39
C HIS A 982 3.26 -22.13 -11.58
N THR A 983 2.14 -21.48 -11.24
CA THR A 983 0.81 -21.80 -11.72
C THR A 983 0.33 -20.63 -12.58
N ILE A 984 0.12 -20.88 -13.86
CA ILE A 984 -0.15 -19.84 -14.87
C ILE A 984 -1.57 -20.02 -15.39
N SER A 985 -2.44 -19.04 -15.13
CA SER A 985 -3.80 -18.97 -15.67
C SER A 985 -3.83 -18.10 -16.92
N ILE A 986 -4.19 -18.70 -18.05
CA ILE A 986 -4.10 -18.10 -19.39
C ILE A 986 -5.51 -18.03 -20.00
N PRO A 987 -6.08 -16.82 -20.20
CA PRO A 987 -7.32 -16.65 -20.96
C PRO A 987 -7.09 -16.98 -22.43
N LEU A 988 -8.02 -17.72 -23.05
CA LEU A 988 -7.95 -18.14 -24.46
C LEU A 988 -9.06 -17.46 -25.25
N LYS A 989 -8.74 -16.94 -26.44
CA LYS A 989 -9.71 -16.28 -27.32
C LYS A 989 -10.66 -17.31 -27.96
N ASP A 990 -10.09 -18.44 -28.35
CA ASP A 990 -10.76 -19.60 -28.93
C ASP A 990 -11.03 -20.67 -27.86
N ALA A 991 -12.05 -21.51 -28.07
CA ALA A 991 -12.31 -22.64 -27.18
C ALA A 991 -11.42 -23.83 -27.57
N MET A 992 -10.56 -24.29 -26.66
CA MET A 992 -9.59 -25.37 -26.90
C MET A 992 -9.78 -26.51 -25.89
N THR A 993 -9.22 -27.69 -26.17
CA THR A 993 -9.16 -28.81 -25.21
C THR A 993 -7.77 -28.97 -24.60
N SER A 994 -7.68 -29.68 -23.47
CA SER A 994 -6.40 -30.03 -22.82
C SER A 994 -5.43 -30.77 -23.76
N ARG A 995 -5.97 -31.56 -24.71
CA ARG A 995 -5.18 -32.23 -25.74
C ARG A 995 -4.53 -31.25 -26.70
N ASP A 996 -5.28 -30.26 -27.17
CA ASP A 996 -4.81 -29.30 -28.17
C ASP A 996 -3.72 -28.40 -27.57
N ILE A 997 -3.93 -27.94 -26.33
CA ILE A 997 -2.92 -27.20 -25.58
C ILE A 997 -1.66 -28.06 -25.40
N ARG A 998 -1.78 -29.30 -24.90
CA ARG A 998 -0.62 -30.19 -24.72
C ARG A 998 0.15 -30.42 -26.03
N GLN A 999 -0.56 -30.60 -27.15
CA GLN A 999 0.06 -30.77 -28.47
C GLN A 999 0.86 -29.53 -28.87
N ILE A 1000 0.34 -28.32 -28.66
CA ILE A 1000 1.05 -27.06 -28.96
C ILE A 1000 2.38 -26.94 -28.19
N TYR A 1001 2.43 -27.32 -26.91
CA TYR A 1001 3.69 -27.31 -26.14
C TYR A 1001 4.66 -28.39 -26.62
N GLN A 1002 4.17 -29.58 -26.97
CA GLN A 1002 4.99 -30.66 -27.51
C GLN A 1002 5.58 -30.31 -28.90
N GLU A 1003 4.83 -29.62 -29.74
CA GLU A 1003 5.29 -29.16 -31.06
C GLU A 1003 6.25 -27.97 -30.95
N ARG A 1004 5.97 -26.99 -30.07
CA ARG A 1004 6.80 -25.79 -29.89
C ARG A 1004 8.17 -26.08 -29.29
N TYR A 1005 8.28 -27.07 -28.41
CA TYR A 1005 9.54 -27.47 -27.76
C TYR A 1005 10.13 -28.79 -28.29
N ALA A 1006 9.69 -29.22 -29.48
CA ALA A 1006 10.25 -30.39 -30.14
C ALA A 1006 11.79 -30.26 -30.29
N GLY A 1007 12.52 -31.26 -29.80
CA GLY A 1007 13.98 -31.32 -29.85
C GLY A 1007 14.74 -30.56 -28.76
N GLU A 1008 14.07 -29.74 -27.93
CA GLU A 1008 14.72 -29.06 -26.79
C GLU A 1008 15.17 -30.07 -25.73
N ARG A 1009 16.47 -30.12 -25.40
CA ARG A 1009 16.98 -31.06 -24.38
C ARG A 1009 16.79 -30.58 -22.95
N LEU A 1010 16.53 -29.28 -22.74
CA LEU A 1010 16.31 -28.67 -21.43
C LEU A 1010 14.84 -28.31 -21.16
N VAL A 1011 13.89 -28.70 -22.01
CA VAL A 1011 12.44 -28.49 -21.78
C VAL A 1011 11.69 -29.81 -21.87
N LYS A 1012 11.01 -30.19 -20.78
CA LYS A 1012 10.25 -31.43 -20.66
C LYS A 1012 8.76 -31.12 -20.53
N VAL A 1013 7.95 -31.69 -21.42
CA VAL A 1013 6.48 -31.50 -21.42
C VAL A 1013 5.77 -32.72 -20.82
N SER A 1014 5.24 -32.58 -19.60
CA SER A 1014 4.52 -33.62 -18.86
C SER A 1014 2.99 -33.51 -19.04
N GLY A 1015 2.26 -34.61 -18.82
CA GLY A 1015 0.80 -34.55 -18.69
C GLY A 1015 0.40 -33.95 -17.33
N GLU A 1016 0.92 -34.57 -16.27
CA GLU A 1016 0.70 -34.16 -14.88
C GLU A 1016 1.38 -32.82 -14.52
N PRO A 1017 0.89 -32.09 -13.51
CA PRO A 1017 1.56 -30.91 -12.98
C PRO A 1017 2.96 -31.27 -12.41
N PRO A 1018 4.02 -30.59 -12.86
CA PRO A 1018 5.36 -30.79 -12.31
C PRO A 1018 5.49 -30.24 -10.89
N SER A 1019 6.52 -30.67 -10.14
CA SER A 1019 6.73 -30.28 -8.74
C SER A 1019 8.14 -29.75 -8.47
N VAL A 1020 8.25 -28.83 -7.49
CA VAL A 1020 9.53 -28.29 -7.01
C VAL A 1020 10.53 -29.41 -6.69
N LYS A 1021 10.08 -30.45 -5.96
CA LYS A 1021 10.93 -31.57 -5.52
C LYS A 1021 11.50 -32.39 -6.68
N ALA A 1022 10.85 -32.40 -7.84
CA ALA A 1022 11.31 -33.15 -9.02
C ALA A 1022 12.34 -32.37 -9.86
N ILE A 1023 12.32 -31.03 -9.81
CA ILE A 1023 13.21 -30.15 -10.59
C ILE A 1023 14.35 -29.54 -9.78
N SER A 1024 14.25 -29.50 -8.45
CA SER A 1024 15.29 -28.98 -7.55
C SER A 1024 16.61 -29.73 -7.77
N GLY A 1025 17.67 -29.00 -8.11
CA GLY A 1025 18.97 -29.57 -8.50
C GLY A 1025 19.09 -30.01 -9.97
N LYS A 1026 18.10 -29.73 -10.84
CA LYS A 1026 18.16 -30.04 -12.28
C LYS A 1026 18.35 -28.82 -13.18
N HIS A 1027 18.87 -29.09 -14.38
CA HIS A 1027 19.31 -28.10 -15.36
C HIS A 1027 18.23 -27.67 -16.37
N GLY A 1028 17.03 -28.25 -16.31
CA GLY A 1028 15.95 -28.02 -17.26
C GLY A 1028 14.72 -27.32 -16.69
N VAL A 1029 13.68 -27.29 -17.52
CA VAL A 1029 12.33 -26.79 -17.24
C VAL A 1029 11.35 -27.94 -17.42
N GLU A 1030 10.44 -28.13 -16.48
CA GLU A 1030 9.32 -29.07 -16.65
C GLU A 1030 8.00 -28.28 -16.73
N ILE A 1031 7.17 -28.60 -17.73
CA ILE A 1031 5.91 -27.89 -18.02
C ILE A 1031 4.80 -28.93 -18.20
N GLY A 1032 3.69 -28.77 -17.47
CA GLY A 1032 2.56 -29.71 -17.55
C GLY A 1032 1.36 -29.28 -16.73
N GLY A 1033 0.45 -30.22 -16.44
CA GLY A 1033 -0.78 -29.93 -15.69
C GLY A 1033 -1.76 -29.08 -16.49
N PHE A 1034 -1.97 -29.40 -17.77
CA PHE A 1034 -2.77 -28.66 -18.75
C PHE A 1034 -4.28 -28.67 -18.47
N GLY A 1035 -4.71 -28.07 -17.35
CA GLY A 1035 -6.10 -28.02 -16.90
C GLY A 1035 -6.91 -26.94 -17.64
N VAL A 1036 -7.77 -27.35 -18.57
CA VAL A 1036 -8.65 -26.43 -19.32
C VAL A 1036 -10.03 -26.35 -18.68
N HIS A 1037 -10.57 -25.14 -18.56
CA HIS A 1037 -11.91 -24.89 -18.03
C HIS A 1037 -13.00 -25.45 -18.96
N SER A 1038 -14.18 -25.77 -18.41
CA SER A 1038 -15.31 -26.39 -19.16
C SER A 1038 -15.79 -25.58 -20.36
N SER A 1039 -15.59 -24.26 -20.37
CA SER A 1039 -15.91 -23.37 -21.50
C SER A 1039 -14.85 -23.35 -22.62
N GLY A 1040 -13.71 -24.04 -22.46
CA GLY A 1040 -12.57 -24.02 -23.38
C GLY A 1040 -11.76 -22.70 -23.40
N LYS A 1041 -12.30 -21.60 -22.84
CA LYS A 1041 -11.74 -20.23 -22.93
C LYS A 1041 -10.71 -19.85 -21.85
N ARG A 1042 -10.23 -20.81 -21.05
CA ARG A 1042 -9.15 -20.59 -20.07
C ARG A 1042 -8.42 -21.89 -19.80
N VAL A 1043 -7.10 -21.84 -19.81
CA VAL A 1043 -6.23 -22.95 -19.38
C VAL A 1043 -5.41 -22.54 -18.17
N VAL A 1044 -5.11 -23.51 -17.31
CA VAL A 1044 -4.07 -23.41 -16.29
C VAL A 1044 -2.93 -24.35 -16.70
N VAL A 1045 -1.69 -23.87 -16.60
CA VAL A 1045 -0.46 -24.63 -16.87
C VAL A 1045 0.50 -24.42 -15.71
N CYS A 1046 1.17 -25.48 -15.28
CA CYS A 1046 2.23 -25.42 -14.28
C CYS A 1046 3.61 -25.53 -14.95
N ALA A 1047 4.56 -24.71 -14.50
CA ALA A 1047 5.94 -24.73 -14.99
C ALA A 1047 6.92 -24.66 -13.81
N THR A 1048 7.91 -25.54 -13.78
CA THR A 1048 8.93 -25.59 -12.71
C THR A 1048 10.33 -25.50 -13.28
N ILE A 1049 11.23 -24.87 -12.53
CA ILE A 1049 12.68 -24.82 -12.79
C ILE A 1049 13.45 -24.89 -11.49
N ASP A 1050 14.74 -25.19 -11.56
CA ASP A 1050 15.66 -24.79 -10.49
C ASP A 1050 16.04 -23.29 -10.64
N ASN A 1051 15.92 -22.50 -9.56
CA ASN A 1051 16.17 -21.06 -9.62
C ASN A 1051 17.65 -20.64 -9.59
N LEU A 1052 18.56 -21.55 -9.24
CA LEU A 1052 20.01 -21.32 -9.27
C LEU A 1052 20.62 -21.87 -10.55
N LEU A 1053 20.10 -22.98 -11.08
CA LEU A 1053 20.58 -23.64 -12.29
C LEU A 1053 19.89 -23.06 -13.55
N LYS A 1054 18.78 -23.63 -14.02
CA LYS A 1054 18.10 -23.14 -15.25
C LYS A 1054 17.57 -21.71 -15.11
N GLY A 1055 17.32 -21.25 -13.88
CA GLY A 1055 16.97 -19.87 -13.58
C GLY A 1055 18.14 -18.88 -13.56
N ALA A 1056 19.40 -19.34 -13.59
CA ALA A 1056 20.57 -18.47 -13.64
C ALA A 1056 21.84 -19.15 -14.19
N ALA A 1057 22.53 -20.00 -13.43
CA ALA A 1057 23.88 -20.49 -13.74
C ALA A 1057 23.96 -21.41 -14.98
N THR A 1058 22.96 -22.27 -15.19
CA THR A 1058 22.86 -23.10 -16.40
C THR A 1058 22.45 -22.28 -17.61
N GLN A 1059 21.57 -21.29 -17.43
CA GLN A 1059 21.22 -20.34 -18.48
C GLN A 1059 22.45 -19.56 -18.94
N CYS A 1060 23.28 -19.10 -17.99
CA CYS A 1060 24.56 -18.45 -18.23
C CYS A 1060 25.48 -19.35 -19.06
N LEU A 1061 25.69 -20.61 -18.65
CA LEU A 1061 26.56 -21.54 -19.38
C LEU A 1061 26.02 -21.85 -20.79
N GLN A 1062 24.71 -22.06 -20.96
CA GLN A 1062 24.09 -22.29 -22.27
C GLN A 1062 24.30 -21.09 -23.22
N ASN A 1063 24.23 -19.86 -22.69
CA ASN A 1063 24.54 -18.64 -23.43
C ASN A 1063 26.02 -18.52 -23.77
N MET A 1064 26.92 -18.75 -22.79
CA MET A 1064 28.38 -18.76 -22.98
C MET A 1064 28.80 -19.77 -24.05
N ASN A 1065 28.23 -20.97 -24.03
CA ASN A 1065 28.50 -22.02 -25.01
C ASN A 1065 28.17 -21.57 -26.43
N LEU A 1066 27.00 -20.95 -26.63
CA LEU A 1066 26.57 -20.44 -27.92
C LEU A 1066 27.49 -19.30 -28.43
N SER A 1067 27.82 -18.32 -27.59
CA SER A 1067 28.63 -17.15 -27.98
C SER A 1067 30.13 -17.45 -28.14
N LEU A 1068 30.67 -18.44 -27.43
CA LEU A 1068 32.08 -18.84 -27.49
C LEU A 1068 32.34 -20.00 -28.48
N GLY A 1069 31.31 -20.47 -29.20
CA GLY A 1069 31.44 -21.45 -30.29
C GLY A 1069 31.63 -22.91 -29.83
N PHE A 1070 31.00 -23.29 -28.71
CA PHE A 1070 30.91 -24.66 -28.20
C PHE A 1070 29.54 -25.29 -28.51
N ALA A 1071 29.33 -26.57 -28.18
CA ALA A 1071 27.99 -27.15 -28.28
C ALA A 1071 27.07 -26.57 -27.18
N GLU A 1072 25.83 -26.23 -27.53
CA GLU A 1072 24.89 -25.53 -26.63
C GLU A 1072 24.76 -26.16 -25.23
N TYR A 1073 24.71 -27.49 -25.17
CA TYR A 1073 24.52 -28.27 -23.94
C TYR A 1073 25.82 -28.81 -23.33
N GLU A 1074 26.98 -28.33 -23.78
CA GLU A 1074 28.28 -28.79 -23.31
C GLU A 1074 28.50 -28.40 -21.84
N GLY A 1075 29.10 -29.30 -21.05
CA GLY A 1075 29.23 -29.15 -19.59
C GLY A 1075 27.92 -29.09 -18.77
N ILE A 1076 26.75 -29.20 -19.40
CA ILE A 1076 25.44 -29.19 -18.73
C ILE A 1076 24.92 -30.63 -18.60
N PRO A 1077 24.67 -31.15 -17.38
CA PRO A 1077 24.01 -32.44 -17.19
C PRO A 1077 22.56 -32.44 -17.70
N LEU A 1078 22.12 -33.54 -18.33
CA LEU A 1078 20.85 -33.62 -19.08
C LEU A 1078 19.89 -34.73 -18.58
N GLU A 1079 20.01 -35.13 -17.30
CA GLU A 1079 19.27 -36.24 -16.68
C GLU A 1079 18.42 -35.82 -15.47
#